data_AF-A0A9W6Y643-F1
#
_entry.id   AF-A0A9W6Y643-F1
#
_cell.length_a   1.000
_cell.length_b   1.000
_cell.length_c   1.000
_cell.angle_alpha   90.00
_cell.angle_beta   90.00
_cell.angle_gamma   90.00
#
_symmetry.space_group_name_H-M   'P 1'
#
loop_
_entity.id
_entity.type
_entity.pdbx_description
1 polymer ?
#
loop_
_entity_poly.entity_id
_entity_poly.type
_entity_poly.pdbx_seq_one_letter_code
_entity_poly.pdbx_strand_id
1 'polypeptide(L)'
;MSDPVERHRTQQLYLRIYEKRLAAISARRVSLCQDNALREEIERNMKYFVATSLQCRYRGWKGRCIAAQKRQRHNAAIAIGRIVRGFLGRRRAAEEKRKLRQVLHSPIALKLLLERSTVVRTIKNWQELLDPHTNEYFYFHIFRHDSQWLPPESYQEFLVCKWPECDFVAKTIHEIHEHYKTQHIWYCPVCMMKVCTSTFPICPMCKSICSHDAVTGEILGPGETQLQIMQQAKEAKEELRRQKEEAYQHRMQYWAALTGQQENSRGRFPQKSRSLGFGKAIGSSSSSIISSGGLANDDPNVGALAHLKKLDPSVIEIEWLSSWHRKAKQDHIFAKALIRFGSLYVGDFHAHEKSFDGLGELLYSNGGRYAGQWKSNQRHGKGIYQSPDGYEYIGDWFNGRKHGIGIQTCPSGERYVGHFEDGKIHGTGIFFAANGDRYEGQFQRNRPNGFGKFKKVTGGRYVGNTIDGLANGVGTVSTADGEVYKGHWDMDFRHGSGVCFYPNGAVYSGGWWRGRWNGKGIYVSSEGIKYGGEFSKGKQHGKGKLFFDNGDMFDGHFIHGVAEGSGNKKGIYRFYESGNMYIGDWVANKRHGNGTYTFVGGSSYAGSFVNDHAEGQGTMTYSNGNTYTGDFMHAEKHGEGVYRWRDGSVYQGHFQHGLMCGFGKIVYATGHTYEGQWKDNTKYGKGKFTYRNGDIYDGEWRADRRHGFGIFIWNPNTPQQESYEGILDDERRHGRGTYRYADGTIYSGDWIYGKREGIGTFTWPNGDSYNGQFAHEMQHGFGSFFCASTGDIYEGEWVMNVREGYGKIVHASGKRFEGTFHEGRRHGVGTMTYSNGNRYHGIWNRDLKQGGGRYVLHVGDSNDTNGGQERNQKQSLNIRVFGC
;
A
#
# COMPACT_ATOMS: atom_id res chain seq x y z
N MET A 1 41.64 -115.96 51.91
CA MET A 1 40.44 -115.29 52.43
C MET A 1 40.91 -114.04 53.15
N SER A 2 40.68 -112.85 52.58
CA SER A 2 41.08 -111.57 53.19
C SER A 2 39.95 -111.03 54.07
N ASP A 3 40.34 -110.62 55.27
CA ASP A 3 39.52 -110.33 56.45
C ASP A 3 38.38 -109.32 56.17
N PRO A 4 37.10 -109.65 56.49
CA PRO A 4 35.96 -108.74 56.39
C PRO A 4 36.16 -107.41 57.13
N VAL A 5 36.97 -107.39 58.20
CA VAL A 5 37.24 -106.19 58.99
C VAL A 5 38.07 -105.18 58.21
N GLU A 6 38.99 -105.66 57.37
CA GLU A 6 39.91 -104.79 56.63
C GLU A 6 39.19 -104.06 55.49
N ARG A 7 38.25 -104.73 54.80
CA ARG A 7 37.38 -104.09 53.78
C ARG A 7 36.49 -103.00 54.36
N HIS A 8 35.93 -103.21 55.55
CA HIS A 8 35.06 -102.21 56.18
C HIS A 8 35.86 -100.96 56.58
N ARG A 9 37.08 -101.14 57.11
CA ARG A 9 38.00 -100.03 57.41
C ARG A 9 38.41 -99.25 56.14
N THR A 10 38.68 -99.93 55.04
CA THR A 10 39.02 -99.24 53.77
C THR A 10 37.83 -98.45 53.24
N GLN A 11 36.62 -99.03 53.26
CA GLN A 11 35.41 -98.33 52.80
C GLN A 11 35.09 -97.07 53.62
N GLN A 12 35.22 -97.14 54.96
CA GLN A 12 35.02 -95.98 55.83
C GLN A 12 36.07 -94.89 55.61
N LEU A 13 37.32 -95.27 55.32
CA LEU A 13 38.37 -94.32 54.96
C LEU A 13 38.06 -93.62 53.62
N TYR A 14 37.62 -94.36 52.61
CA TYR A 14 37.23 -93.80 51.31
C TYR A 14 36.03 -92.86 51.42
N LEU A 15 35.03 -93.19 52.23
CA LEU A 15 33.87 -92.32 52.50
C LEU A 15 34.30 -90.99 53.12
N ARG A 16 35.14 -91.02 54.17
CA ARG A 16 35.66 -89.77 54.78
C ARG A 16 36.50 -88.92 53.82
N ILE A 17 37.30 -89.57 52.96
CA ILE A 17 38.09 -88.86 51.94
C ILE A 17 37.16 -88.23 50.90
N TYR A 18 36.12 -88.95 50.48
CA TYR A 18 35.13 -88.48 49.52
C TYR A 18 34.32 -87.30 50.06
N GLU A 19 33.84 -87.39 51.30
CA GLU A 19 33.13 -86.30 51.98
C GLU A 19 34.00 -85.06 52.15
N LYS A 20 35.28 -85.21 52.55
CA LYS A 20 36.22 -84.08 52.61
C LYS A 20 36.46 -83.43 51.25
N ARG A 21 36.53 -84.21 50.17
CA ARG A 21 36.66 -83.69 48.81
C ARG A 21 35.41 -82.94 48.35
N LEU A 22 34.22 -83.46 48.66
CA LEU A 22 32.96 -82.77 48.36
C LEU A 22 32.85 -81.44 49.12
N ALA A 23 33.22 -81.41 50.40
CA ALA A 23 33.27 -80.19 51.19
C ALA A 23 34.25 -79.16 50.58
N ALA A 24 35.46 -79.60 50.20
CA ALA A 24 36.45 -78.72 49.56
C ALA A 24 35.97 -78.17 48.19
N ILE A 25 35.31 -78.99 47.38
CA ILE A 25 34.73 -78.56 46.10
C ILE A 25 33.61 -77.54 46.32
N SER A 26 32.74 -77.76 47.31
CA SER A 26 31.66 -76.83 47.64
C SER A 26 32.19 -75.47 48.10
N ALA A 27 33.21 -75.45 48.97
CA ALA A 27 33.85 -74.22 49.42
C ALA A 27 34.55 -73.46 48.29
N ARG A 28 35.22 -74.18 47.38
CA ARG A 28 35.86 -73.58 46.20
C ARG A 28 34.85 -72.97 45.24
N ARG A 29 33.67 -73.57 45.10
CA ARG A 29 32.58 -73.06 44.25
C ARG A 29 32.00 -71.75 44.79
N VAL A 30 31.86 -71.62 46.11
CA VAL A 30 31.40 -70.37 46.75
C VAL A 30 32.41 -69.24 46.55
N SER A 31 33.71 -69.51 46.76
CA SER A 31 34.78 -68.51 46.53
C SER A 31 34.83 -68.05 45.06
N LEU A 32 34.71 -68.97 44.09
CA LEU A 32 34.65 -68.63 42.66
C LEU A 32 33.44 -67.78 42.29
N CYS A 33 32.29 -67.99 42.93
CA CYS A 33 31.10 -67.16 42.70
C CYS A 33 31.29 -65.73 43.23
N GLN A 34 31.94 -65.58 44.40
CA GLN A 34 32.27 -64.27 44.95
C GLN A 34 33.28 -63.50 44.08
N ASP A 35 34.33 -64.18 43.59
CA ASP A 35 35.31 -63.57 42.69
C ASP A 35 34.70 -63.16 41.35
N ASN A 36 33.79 -63.97 40.80
CA ASN A 36 33.09 -63.64 39.55
C ASN A 36 32.13 -62.45 39.73
N ALA A 37 31.40 -62.37 40.84
CA ALA A 37 30.53 -61.23 41.14
C ALA A 37 31.32 -59.92 41.27
N LEU A 38 32.49 -59.96 41.93
CA LEU A 38 33.38 -58.81 42.04
C LEU A 38 33.93 -58.37 40.66
N ARG A 39 34.27 -59.33 39.79
CA ARG A 39 34.71 -59.04 38.41
C ARG A 39 33.63 -58.36 37.59
N GLU A 40 32.39 -58.85 37.65
CA GLU A 40 31.28 -58.26 36.92
C GLU A 40 30.94 -56.84 37.39
N GLU A 41 31.09 -56.57 38.69
CA GLU A 41 30.91 -55.24 39.27
C GLU A 41 31.99 -54.26 38.82
N ILE A 42 33.27 -54.68 38.84
CA ILE A 42 34.40 -53.89 38.33
C ILE A 42 34.22 -53.60 36.83
N GLU A 43 33.80 -54.59 36.04
CA GLU A 43 33.60 -54.41 34.60
C GLU A 43 32.42 -53.46 34.30
N ARG A 44 31.33 -53.53 35.08
CA ARG A 44 30.22 -52.56 35.00
C ARG A 44 30.70 -51.14 35.32
N ASN A 45 31.44 -50.99 36.42
CA ASN A 45 31.92 -49.67 36.87
C ASN A 45 32.90 -49.06 35.86
N MET A 46 33.77 -49.87 35.24
CA MET A 46 34.62 -49.41 34.14
C MET A 46 33.81 -49.00 32.90
N LYS A 47 32.80 -49.78 32.49
CA LYS A 47 31.93 -49.42 31.35
C LYS A 47 31.19 -48.10 31.59
N TYR A 48 30.66 -47.89 32.80
CA TYR A 48 30.00 -46.63 33.17
C TYR A 48 30.99 -45.44 33.22
N PHE A 49 32.20 -45.65 33.74
CA PHE A 49 33.23 -44.60 33.78
C PHE A 49 33.68 -44.18 32.37
N VAL A 50 33.92 -45.14 31.47
CA VAL A 50 34.31 -44.88 30.07
C VAL A 50 33.17 -44.21 29.30
N ALA A 51 31.92 -44.67 29.45
CA ALA A 51 30.76 -44.06 28.82
C ALA A 51 30.57 -42.59 29.26
N THR A 52 30.69 -42.33 30.56
CA THR A 52 30.57 -40.97 31.12
C THR A 52 31.69 -40.05 30.63
N SER A 53 32.93 -40.56 30.57
CA SER A 53 34.09 -39.81 30.07
C SER A 53 33.97 -39.45 28.59
N LEU A 54 33.49 -40.37 27.75
CA LEU A 54 33.21 -40.14 26.33
C LEU A 54 32.08 -39.12 26.12
N GLN A 55 31.03 -39.18 26.93
CA GLN A 55 29.90 -38.25 26.86
C GLN A 55 30.30 -36.81 27.23
N CYS A 56 31.15 -36.66 28.25
CA CYS A 56 31.74 -35.37 28.63
C CYS A 56 32.64 -34.80 27.52
N ARG A 57 33.47 -35.64 26.88
CA ARG A 57 34.34 -35.23 25.76
C ARG A 57 33.53 -34.82 24.51
N TYR A 58 32.47 -35.56 24.18
CA TYR A 58 31.58 -35.27 23.05
C TYR A 58 30.76 -33.99 23.28
N ARG A 59 30.21 -33.78 24.50
CA ARG A 59 29.54 -32.53 24.88
C ARG A 59 30.48 -31.33 24.81
N GLY A 60 31.72 -31.48 25.29
CA GLY A 60 32.75 -30.46 25.17
C GLY A 60 33.14 -30.14 23.72
N TRP A 61 33.26 -31.15 22.85
CA TRP A 61 33.54 -30.96 21.43
C TRP A 61 32.36 -30.30 20.68
N LYS A 62 31.13 -30.74 20.93
CA LYS A 62 29.91 -30.13 20.37
C LYS A 62 29.74 -28.68 20.81
N GLY A 63 30.01 -28.38 22.08
CA GLY A 63 30.05 -27.01 22.61
C GLY A 63 31.10 -26.14 21.91
N ARG A 64 32.30 -26.67 21.67
CA ARG A 64 33.36 -25.97 20.91
C ARG A 64 32.98 -25.71 19.45
N CYS A 65 32.32 -26.66 18.79
CA CYS A 65 31.83 -26.49 17.41
C CYS A 65 30.72 -25.43 17.31
N ILE A 66 29.75 -25.45 18.25
CA ILE A 66 28.68 -24.43 18.30
C ILE A 66 29.28 -23.04 18.60
N ALA A 67 30.26 -22.95 19.51
CA ALA A 67 30.95 -21.69 19.81
C ALA A 67 31.77 -21.18 18.60
N ALA A 68 32.42 -22.09 17.86
CA ALA A 68 33.11 -21.74 16.61
C ALA A 68 32.14 -21.22 15.55
N GLN A 69 30.99 -21.86 15.37
CA GLN A 69 29.96 -21.43 14.42
C GLN A 69 29.33 -20.09 14.82
N LYS A 70 29.10 -19.85 16.12
CA LYS A 70 28.67 -18.54 16.64
C LYS A 70 29.72 -17.45 16.39
N ARG A 71 31.00 -17.73 16.63
CA ARG A 71 32.11 -16.80 16.33
C ARG A 71 32.20 -16.49 14.83
N GLN A 72 32.02 -17.49 13.97
CA GLN A 72 32.03 -17.29 12.53
C GLN A 72 30.86 -16.43 12.05
N ARG A 73 29.64 -16.65 12.58
CA ARG A 73 28.47 -15.81 12.31
C ARG A 73 28.64 -14.38 12.84
N HIS A 74 29.22 -14.23 14.03
CA HIS A 74 29.50 -12.93 14.62
C HIS A 74 30.54 -12.15 13.80
N ASN A 75 31.63 -12.80 13.38
CA ASN A 75 32.65 -12.20 12.53
C ASN A 75 32.09 -11.86 11.13
N ALA A 76 31.22 -12.70 10.57
CA ALA A 76 30.52 -12.39 9.32
C ALA A 76 29.58 -11.18 9.49
N ALA A 77 28.85 -11.09 10.60
CA ALA A 77 28.00 -9.93 10.91
C ALA A 77 28.82 -8.64 11.10
N ILE A 78 30.00 -8.71 11.73
CA ILE A 78 30.93 -7.58 11.85
C ILE A 78 31.47 -7.17 10.47
N ALA A 79 31.84 -8.14 9.62
CA ALA A 79 32.31 -7.87 8.27
C ALA A 79 31.24 -7.20 7.40
N ILE A 80 30.01 -7.72 7.45
CA ILE A 80 28.84 -7.11 6.79
C ILE A 80 28.60 -5.69 7.36
N GLY A 81 28.66 -5.53 8.68
CA GLY A 81 28.51 -4.22 9.33
C GLY A 81 29.61 -3.22 8.97
N ARG A 82 30.85 -3.66 8.69
CA ARG A 82 31.94 -2.82 8.17
C ARG A 82 31.70 -2.45 6.70
N ILE A 83 31.25 -3.40 5.88
CA ILE A 83 30.92 -3.16 4.47
C ILE A 83 29.74 -2.17 4.36
N VAL A 84 28.68 -2.35 5.14
CA VAL A 84 27.52 -1.47 5.17
C VAL A 84 27.88 -0.09 5.69
N ARG A 85 28.69 0.03 6.76
CA ARG A 85 29.20 1.34 7.22
C ARG A 85 30.09 2.01 6.18
N GLY A 86 30.95 1.28 5.49
CA GLY A 86 31.75 1.79 4.38
C GLY A 86 30.89 2.24 3.19
N PHE A 87 29.82 1.50 2.88
CA PHE A 87 28.88 1.84 1.82
C PHE A 87 28.03 3.08 2.17
N LEU A 88 27.54 3.17 3.40
CA LEU A 88 26.80 4.33 3.91
C LEU A 88 27.70 5.56 4.04
N GLY A 89 28.95 5.40 4.46
CA GLY A 89 29.97 6.46 4.49
C GLY A 89 30.31 6.96 3.10
N ARG A 90 30.52 6.06 2.13
CA ARG A 90 30.71 6.44 0.71
C ARG A 90 29.48 7.13 0.13
N ARG A 91 28.27 6.69 0.49
CA ARG A 91 27.01 7.36 0.09
C ARG A 91 26.91 8.78 0.67
N ARG A 92 27.16 8.97 1.96
CA ARG A 92 27.17 10.32 2.59
C ARG A 92 28.23 11.22 1.97
N ALA A 93 29.46 10.73 1.75
CA ALA A 93 30.51 11.51 1.10
C ALA A 93 30.17 11.85 -0.37
N ALA A 94 29.49 10.96 -1.08
CA ALA A 94 28.97 11.24 -2.43
C ALA A 94 27.83 12.27 -2.40
N GLU A 95 26.98 12.24 -1.38
CA GLU A 95 25.87 13.17 -1.18
C GLU A 95 26.35 14.56 -0.75
N GLU A 96 27.40 14.67 0.07
CA GLU A 96 28.06 15.94 0.41
C GLU A 96 28.83 16.53 -0.78
N LYS A 97 29.56 15.70 -1.55
CA LYS A 97 30.17 16.15 -2.83
C LYS A 97 29.11 16.59 -3.85
N ARG A 98 27.92 15.97 -3.83
CA ARG A 98 26.78 16.33 -4.68
C ARG A 98 26.17 17.67 -4.29
N LYS A 99 26.05 17.96 -2.99
CA LYS A 99 25.64 19.27 -2.48
C LYS A 99 26.64 20.35 -2.90
N LEU A 100 27.95 20.13 -2.72
CA LEU A 100 28.99 21.11 -3.08
C LEU A 100 29.06 21.48 -4.57
N ARG A 101 28.49 20.68 -5.47
CA ARG A 101 28.50 20.89 -6.92
C ARG A 101 27.18 21.42 -7.48
N GLN A 102 26.16 21.60 -6.64
CA GLN A 102 24.83 22.05 -7.06
C GLN A 102 24.80 23.54 -7.43
N VAL A 103 24.12 23.87 -8.54
CA VAL A 103 23.89 25.26 -8.99
C VAL A 103 23.03 26.03 -7.99
N LEU A 104 21.95 25.40 -7.52
CA LEU A 104 21.06 25.93 -6.49
C LEU A 104 20.66 24.81 -5.52
N HIS A 105 20.68 25.12 -4.23
CA HIS A 105 20.31 24.15 -3.17
C HIS A 105 18.80 24.05 -2.93
N SER A 106 18.03 25.05 -3.36
CA SER A 106 16.57 25.07 -3.22
C SER A 106 15.90 24.41 -4.44
N PRO A 107 15.08 23.35 -4.26
CA PRO A 107 14.34 22.73 -5.35
C PRO A 107 13.39 23.69 -6.07
N ILE A 108 12.81 24.65 -5.32
CA ILE A 108 11.91 25.67 -5.87
C ILE A 108 12.71 26.65 -6.73
N ALA A 109 13.86 27.11 -6.26
CA ALA A 109 14.72 28.02 -7.02
C ALA A 109 15.28 27.34 -8.28
N LEU A 110 15.64 26.06 -8.20
CA LEU A 110 16.08 25.28 -9.35
C LEU A 110 14.94 25.09 -10.36
N LYS A 111 13.71 24.86 -9.91
CA LYS A 111 12.54 24.75 -10.79
C LYS A 111 12.29 26.07 -11.55
N LEU A 112 12.31 27.20 -10.84
CA LEU A 112 12.17 28.54 -11.45
C LEU A 112 13.30 28.84 -12.44
N LEU A 113 14.53 28.43 -12.13
CA LEU A 113 15.66 28.53 -13.04
C LEU A 113 15.44 27.69 -14.31
N LEU A 114 15.01 26.43 -14.17
CA LEU A 114 14.71 25.56 -15.31
C LEU A 114 13.57 26.06 -16.19
N GLU A 115 12.54 26.67 -15.61
CA GLU A 115 11.39 27.23 -16.34
C GLU A 115 11.78 28.45 -17.19
N ARG A 116 12.77 29.25 -16.76
CA ARG A 116 13.24 30.42 -17.51
C ARG A 116 14.40 30.13 -18.47
N SER A 117 15.17 29.07 -18.22
CA SER A 117 16.36 28.76 -19.02
C SER A 117 16.02 28.00 -20.31
N THR A 118 16.77 28.27 -21.37
CA THR A 118 16.58 27.62 -22.68
C THR A 118 17.52 26.43 -22.80
N VAL A 119 16.98 25.27 -23.20
CA VAL A 119 17.80 24.07 -23.47
C VAL A 119 18.59 24.28 -24.78
N VAL A 120 19.90 24.25 -24.67
CA VAL A 120 20.84 24.46 -25.79
C VAL A 120 21.10 23.13 -26.50
N ARG A 121 21.44 22.09 -25.72
CA ARG A 121 21.68 20.74 -26.22
C ARG A 121 21.43 19.70 -25.14
N THR A 122 21.27 18.45 -25.55
CA THR A 122 21.12 17.31 -24.63
C THR A 122 22.09 16.20 -25.05
N ILE A 123 22.92 15.74 -24.13
CA ILE A 123 23.90 14.68 -24.34
C ILE A 123 23.73 13.65 -23.24
N LYS A 124 23.46 12.41 -23.64
CA LYS A 124 23.08 11.31 -22.73
C LYS A 124 21.94 11.77 -21.81
N ASN A 125 22.19 11.85 -20.52
CA ASN A 125 21.20 12.21 -19.50
C ASN A 125 21.32 13.65 -18.98
N TRP A 126 22.21 14.44 -19.59
CA TRP A 126 22.51 15.81 -19.18
C TRP A 126 22.00 16.79 -20.24
N GLN A 127 21.26 17.80 -19.81
CA GLN A 127 20.84 18.95 -20.60
C GLN A 127 21.76 20.12 -20.29
N GLU A 128 22.26 20.77 -21.33
CA GLU A 128 22.91 22.06 -21.22
C GLU A 128 21.85 23.16 -21.35
N LEU A 129 21.74 24.01 -20.35
CA LEU A 129 20.79 25.12 -20.31
C LEU A 129 21.53 26.45 -20.27
N LEU A 130 21.03 27.41 -21.05
CA LEU A 130 21.45 28.81 -20.99
C LEU A 130 20.42 29.58 -20.19
N ASP A 131 20.85 30.26 -19.13
CA ASP A 131 20.01 31.22 -18.43
C ASP A 131 20.05 32.58 -19.17
N PRO A 132 18.94 33.03 -19.79
CA PRO A 132 18.94 34.26 -20.57
C PRO A 132 19.16 35.52 -19.71
N HIS A 133 18.99 35.45 -18.39
CA HIS A 133 19.20 36.59 -17.50
C HIS A 133 20.66 36.80 -17.11
N THR A 134 21.39 35.72 -16.80
CA THR A 134 22.81 35.80 -16.40
C THR A 134 23.75 35.56 -17.58
N ASN A 135 23.24 35.05 -18.70
CA ASN A 135 24.00 34.58 -19.86
C ASN A 135 25.01 33.46 -19.51
N GLU A 136 24.76 32.75 -18.41
CA GLU A 136 25.58 31.64 -17.96
C GLU A 136 24.98 30.29 -18.37
N TYR A 137 25.86 29.33 -18.64
CA TYR A 137 25.49 27.96 -18.97
C TYR A 137 25.60 27.07 -17.73
N PHE A 138 24.60 26.22 -17.52
CA PHE A 138 24.63 25.19 -16.48
C PHE A 138 24.04 23.87 -16.98
N TYR A 139 24.35 22.79 -16.27
CA TYR A 139 24.02 21.44 -16.69
C TYR A 139 23.00 20.83 -15.75
N PHE A 140 21.97 20.22 -16.31
CA PHE A 140 20.91 19.56 -15.56
C PHE A 140 20.77 18.10 -15.96
N HIS A 141 20.84 17.20 -14.99
CA HIS A 141 20.66 15.77 -15.20
C HIS A 141 19.18 15.39 -15.10
N ILE A 142 18.61 14.95 -16.22
CA ILE A 142 17.17 14.73 -16.42
C ILE A 142 16.58 13.77 -15.36
N PHE A 143 17.25 12.65 -15.07
CA PHE A 143 16.72 11.63 -14.14
C PHE A 143 17.08 11.82 -12.67
N ARG A 144 18.17 12.53 -12.38
CA ARG A 144 18.67 12.70 -11.00
C ARG A 144 18.30 14.05 -10.41
N HIS A 145 17.75 14.95 -11.24
CA HIS A 145 17.49 16.35 -10.90
C HIS A 145 18.73 17.07 -10.35
N ASP A 146 19.91 16.68 -10.84
CA ASP A 146 21.18 17.28 -10.44
C ASP A 146 21.51 18.45 -11.35
N SER A 147 21.92 19.57 -10.78
CA SER A 147 22.41 20.73 -11.52
C SER A 147 23.88 20.96 -11.22
N GLN A 148 24.73 21.31 -12.17
CA GLN A 148 26.12 21.72 -11.92
C GLN A 148 26.59 22.79 -12.90
N TRP A 149 27.52 23.66 -12.47
CA TRP A 149 28.11 24.70 -13.31
C TRP A 149 29.18 24.17 -14.27
N LEU A 150 29.92 23.15 -13.85
CA LEU A 150 31.00 22.57 -14.64
C LEU A 150 30.47 21.52 -15.62
N PRO A 151 31.04 21.42 -16.84
CA PRO A 151 30.65 20.41 -17.80
C PRO A 151 30.83 18.99 -17.24
N PRO A 152 29.83 18.11 -17.40
CA PRO A 152 30.00 16.68 -17.18
C PRO A 152 31.10 16.12 -18.10
N GLU A 153 31.72 15.01 -17.74
CA GLU A 153 32.79 14.37 -18.53
C GLU A 153 32.36 14.10 -19.99
N SER A 154 31.08 13.79 -20.21
CA SER A 154 30.51 13.62 -21.55
C SER A 154 30.51 14.88 -22.43
N TYR A 155 30.82 16.06 -21.86
CA TYR A 155 30.88 17.33 -22.57
C TYR A 155 32.32 17.80 -22.85
N GLN A 156 33.35 17.09 -22.36
CA GLN A 156 34.76 17.50 -22.53
C GLN A 156 35.19 17.55 -24.00
N GLU A 157 34.68 16.65 -24.84
CA GLU A 157 34.97 16.63 -26.29
C GLU A 157 34.45 17.86 -27.06
N PHE A 158 33.56 18.65 -26.45
CA PHE A 158 32.99 19.87 -27.05
C PHE A 158 33.70 21.14 -26.60
N LEU A 159 34.70 21.05 -25.73
CA LEU A 159 35.54 22.16 -25.33
C LEU A 159 36.66 22.46 -26.35
N VAL A 160 36.89 21.55 -27.29
CA VAL A 160 37.81 21.74 -28.41
C VAL A 160 37.05 22.29 -29.61
N CYS A 161 37.59 23.33 -30.24
CA CYS A 161 37.05 23.86 -31.48
C CYS A 161 37.16 22.79 -32.58
N LYS A 162 36.07 22.51 -33.27
CA LYS A 162 36.02 21.50 -34.33
C LYS A 162 36.16 22.12 -35.74
N TRP A 163 36.51 23.40 -35.83
CA TRP A 163 36.73 24.09 -37.09
C TRP A 163 38.13 23.74 -37.63
N PRO A 164 38.26 23.37 -38.93
CA PRO A 164 39.57 23.20 -39.56
C PRO A 164 40.39 24.45 -39.39
N GLU A 165 41.69 24.31 -39.11
CA GLU A 165 42.63 25.42 -38.91
C GLU A 165 42.41 26.24 -37.62
N CYS A 166 41.58 25.75 -36.68
CA CYS A 166 41.37 26.41 -35.38
C CYS A 166 41.68 25.50 -34.18
N ASP A 167 42.86 25.70 -33.57
CA ASP A 167 43.36 24.90 -32.43
C ASP A 167 42.86 25.39 -31.05
N PHE A 168 41.76 26.13 -31.00
CA PHE A 168 41.27 26.71 -29.74
C PHE A 168 40.65 25.64 -28.82
N VAL A 169 41.13 25.57 -27.57
CA VAL A 169 40.60 24.69 -26.52
C VAL A 169 40.13 25.53 -25.34
N ALA A 170 38.84 25.48 -25.07
CA ALA A 170 38.21 26.20 -23.98
C ALA A 170 38.31 25.44 -22.64
N LYS A 171 38.32 26.17 -21.52
CA LYS A 171 38.20 25.58 -20.18
C LYS A 171 36.75 25.41 -19.76
N THR A 172 35.85 26.24 -20.30
CA THR A 172 34.42 26.21 -20.03
C THR A 172 33.61 26.20 -21.33
N ILE A 173 32.36 25.72 -21.27
CA ILE A 173 31.50 25.70 -22.47
C ILE A 173 31.11 27.11 -22.93
N HIS A 174 31.10 28.06 -21.99
CA HIS A 174 30.80 29.46 -22.30
C HIS A 174 31.89 30.04 -23.22
N GLU A 175 33.17 29.78 -22.93
CA GLU A 175 34.30 30.21 -23.74
C GLU A 175 34.26 29.63 -25.16
N ILE A 176 33.94 28.35 -25.33
CA ILE A 176 33.86 27.76 -26.68
C ILE A 176 32.65 28.28 -27.46
N HIS A 177 31.53 28.58 -26.76
CA HIS A 177 30.33 29.14 -27.38
C HIS A 177 30.54 30.57 -27.87
N GLU A 178 31.22 31.42 -27.09
CA GLU A 178 31.59 32.77 -27.51
C GLU A 178 32.66 32.74 -28.61
N HIS A 179 33.61 31.80 -28.55
CA HIS A 179 34.57 31.58 -29.63
C HIS A 179 33.87 31.26 -30.97
N TYR A 180 32.87 30.37 -30.99
CA TYR A 180 32.09 30.10 -32.21
C TYR A 180 31.30 31.31 -32.70
N LYS A 181 30.66 32.09 -31.80
CA LYS A 181 29.90 33.28 -32.21
C LYS A 181 30.77 34.37 -32.83
N THR A 182 32.01 34.51 -32.36
CA THR A 182 32.89 35.63 -32.71
C THR A 182 33.85 35.31 -33.84
N GLN A 183 34.50 34.14 -33.82
CA GLN A 183 35.55 33.78 -34.78
C GLN A 183 35.03 32.99 -35.98
N HIS A 184 33.88 32.32 -35.85
CA HIS A 184 33.38 31.34 -36.83
C HIS A 184 32.03 31.74 -37.44
N ILE A 185 31.97 32.96 -37.96
CA ILE A 185 30.79 33.52 -38.61
C ILE A 185 30.75 33.07 -40.08
N TRP A 186 29.64 32.48 -40.51
CA TRP A 186 29.46 32.01 -41.89
C TRP A 186 28.04 32.29 -42.39
N TYR A 187 27.83 32.26 -43.70
CA TYR A 187 26.49 32.38 -44.29
C TYR A 187 26.00 31.00 -44.71
N CYS A 188 24.80 30.63 -44.28
CA CYS A 188 24.21 29.34 -44.64
C CYS A 188 23.94 29.27 -46.15
N PRO A 189 24.46 28.28 -46.90
CA PRO A 189 24.24 28.20 -48.34
C PRO A 189 22.80 27.82 -48.73
N VAL A 190 22.03 27.26 -47.78
CA VAL A 190 20.63 26.85 -47.99
C VAL A 190 19.65 28.00 -47.78
N CYS A 191 19.86 28.83 -46.74
CA CYS A 191 18.92 29.90 -46.39
C CYS A 191 19.51 31.32 -46.44
N MET A 192 20.78 31.45 -46.81
CA MET A 192 21.54 32.71 -46.95
C MET A 192 21.60 33.58 -45.68
N MET A 193 21.25 33.02 -44.52
CA MET A 193 21.29 33.72 -43.24
C MET A 193 22.72 33.73 -42.68
N LYS A 194 23.15 34.87 -42.13
CA LYS A 194 24.36 34.97 -41.30
C LYS A 194 24.19 34.09 -40.07
N VAL A 195 24.99 33.04 -39.95
CA VAL A 195 24.99 32.12 -38.82
C VAL A 195 26.12 32.51 -37.89
N CYS A 196 25.73 32.99 -36.70
CA CYS A 196 26.62 33.24 -35.56
C CYS A 196 26.07 32.44 -34.37
N THR A 197 26.22 31.13 -34.41
CA THR A 197 25.69 30.22 -33.39
C THR A 197 26.71 29.96 -32.29
N SER A 198 26.22 29.76 -31.07
CA SER A 198 27.03 29.27 -29.96
C SER A 198 27.53 27.85 -30.18
N THR A 199 26.88 27.06 -31.04
CA THR A 199 27.22 25.66 -31.29
C THR A 199 27.86 25.47 -32.66
N PHE A 200 28.73 24.45 -32.77
CA PHE A 200 29.35 23.96 -34.00
C PHE A 200 28.34 23.85 -35.17
N PRO A 201 28.72 24.17 -36.43
CA PRO A 201 27.95 25.04 -37.31
C PRO A 201 26.74 24.32 -37.91
N ILE A 202 25.61 24.48 -37.23
CA ILE A 202 24.29 24.09 -37.72
C ILE A 202 23.48 25.37 -37.88
N CYS A 203 22.99 25.63 -39.08
CA CYS A 203 22.12 26.76 -39.32
C CYS A 203 20.86 26.66 -38.44
N PRO A 204 20.52 27.66 -37.61
CA PRO A 204 19.39 27.57 -36.70
C PRO A 204 18.04 27.51 -37.44
N MET A 205 17.96 28.05 -38.66
CA MET A 205 16.75 28.10 -39.47
C MET A 205 16.48 26.83 -40.26
N CYS A 206 17.46 26.33 -41.01
CA CYS A 206 17.26 25.18 -41.91
C CYS A 206 17.97 23.91 -41.45
N LYS A 207 18.70 23.98 -40.32
CA LYS A 207 19.47 22.87 -39.74
C LYS A 207 20.55 22.28 -40.64
N SER A 208 20.90 22.95 -41.74
CA SER A 208 22.03 22.56 -42.59
C SER A 208 23.34 22.71 -41.82
N ILE A 209 24.20 21.70 -41.89
CA ILE A 209 25.57 21.76 -41.37
C ILE A 209 26.44 22.51 -42.40
N CYS A 210 27.47 23.25 -41.96
CA CYS A 210 28.46 23.84 -42.86
C CYS A 210 29.06 22.75 -43.77
N SER A 211 29.17 23.03 -45.08
CA SER A 211 29.42 22.02 -46.12
C SER A 211 30.73 21.25 -45.90
N HIS A 212 30.63 19.91 -45.94
CA HIS A 212 31.76 18.99 -46.11
C HIS A 212 32.01 18.75 -47.61
N ASP A 213 33.24 18.44 -47.98
CA ASP A 213 33.52 17.84 -49.29
C ASP A 213 32.83 16.46 -49.36
N ALA A 214 32.05 16.23 -50.41
CA ALA A 214 31.22 15.04 -50.57
C ALA A 214 32.04 13.75 -50.80
N VAL A 215 33.33 13.85 -51.09
CA VAL A 215 34.19 12.69 -51.41
C VAL A 215 35.13 12.32 -50.24
N THR A 216 35.68 13.30 -49.53
CA THR A 216 36.70 13.07 -48.48
C THR A 216 36.15 13.20 -47.06
N GLY A 217 35.02 13.89 -46.86
CA GLY A 217 34.42 14.12 -45.54
C GLY A 217 35.13 15.19 -44.69
N GLU A 218 36.16 15.87 -45.23
CA GLU A 218 36.82 16.98 -44.55
C GLU A 218 35.94 18.26 -44.58
N ILE A 219 36.04 19.05 -43.51
CA ILE A 219 35.34 20.34 -43.39
C ILE A 219 36.18 21.37 -44.17
N LEU A 220 35.55 22.19 -45.02
CA LEU A 220 36.24 23.24 -45.79
C LEU A 220 36.09 24.60 -45.08
N GLY A 221 37.20 25.34 -44.94
CA GLY A 221 37.24 26.68 -44.32
C GLY A 221 36.67 27.79 -45.21
N PRO A 222 36.41 29.00 -44.66
CA PRO A 222 35.77 30.09 -45.39
C PRO A 222 36.81 30.91 -46.16
N GLY A 223 37.18 30.43 -47.34
CA GLY A 223 38.05 31.17 -48.26
C GLY A 223 38.11 30.41 -49.58
N GLU A 224 37.91 31.11 -50.69
CA GLU A 224 38.02 30.56 -52.05
C GLU A 224 36.87 29.64 -52.48
N THR A 225 35.71 30.21 -52.78
CA THR A 225 34.87 29.77 -53.93
C THR A 225 33.63 30.64 -54.09
N GLN A 226 33.11 31.28 -53.03
CA GLN A 226 31.82 31.98 -53.14
C GLN A 226 31.87 33.44 -53.57
N LEU A 227 32.97 34.20 -53.42
CA LEU A 227 33.00 35.61 -53.87
C LEU A 227 33.00 35.72 -55.41
N GLN A 228 33.75 34.83 -56.09
CA GLN A 228 33.76 34.74 -57.56
C GLN A 228 32.43 34.21 -58.10
N ILE A 229 31.84 33.19 -57.46
CA ILE A 229 30.52 32.67 -57.83
C ILE A 229 29.43 33.71 -57.57
N MET A 230 29.53 34.51 -56.50
CA MET A 230 28.57 35.58 -56.22
C MET A 230 28.73 36.78 -57.16
N GLN A 231 29.93 37.13 -57.62
CA GLN A 231 30.13 38.15 -58.64
C GLN A 231 29.56 37.71 -59.99
N GLN A 232 29.86 36.48 -60.43
CA GLN A 232 29.30 35.91 -61.67
C GLN A 232 27.78 35.72 -61.60
N ALA A 233 27.25 35.31 -60.45
CA ALA A 233 25.80 35.19 -60.25
C ALA A 233 25.11 36.56 -60.15
N LYS A 234 25.79 37.59 -59.65
CA LYS A 234 25.24 38.97 -59.61
C LYS A 234 25.19 39.57 -61.00
N GLU A 235 26.24 39.41 -61.80
CA GLU A 235 26.28 39.84 -63.21
C GLU A 235 25.23 39.11 -64.05
N ALA A 236 25.10 37.78 -63.90
CA ALA A 236 24.08 36.99 -64.61
C ALA A 236 22.65 37.39 -64.20
N LYS A 237 22.45 37.80 -62.94
CA LYS A 237 21.13 38.22 -62.42
C LYS A 237 20.77 39.64 -62.83
N GLU A 238 21.76 40.52 -62.99
CA GLU A 238 21.57 41.87 -63.55
C GLU A 238 21.28 41.82 -65.06
N GLU A 239 21.95 40.95 -65.82
CA GLU A 239 21.65 40.74 -67.24
C GLU A 239 20.24 40.15 -67.45
N LEU A 240 19.85 39.18 -66.62
CA LEU A 240 18.49 38.63 -66.62
C LEU A 240 17.44 39.66 -66.19
N ARG A 241 17.80 40.63 -65.32
CA ARG A 241 16.91 41.72 -64.93
C ARG A 241 16.71 42.70 -66.09
N ARG A 242 17.78 43.05 -66.81
CA ARG A 242 17.72 43.91 -68.00
C ARG A 242 16.88 43.28 -69.11
N GLN A 243 17.06 41.99 -69.39
CA GLN A 243 16.24 41.25 -70.35
C GLN A 243 14.77 41.14 -69.91
N LYS A 244 14.50 41.05 -68.61
CA LYS A 244 13.12 41.07 -68.06
C LYS A 244 12.49 42.46 -68.10
N GLU A 245 13.26 43.52 -67.88
CA GLU A 245 12.80 44.92 -67.96
C GLU A 245 12.50 45.32 -69.42
N GLU A 246 13.34 44.93 -70.38
CA GLU A 246 13.06 45.09 -71.82
C GLU A 246 11.83 44.28 -72.26
N ALA A 247 11.71 43.02 -71.83
CA ALA A 247 10.53 42.19 -72.10
C ALA A 247 9.26 42.67 -71.36
N TYR A 248 9.40 43.45 -70.28
CA TYR A 248 8.30 44.08 -69.56
C TYR A 248 7.85 45.38 -70.23
N GLN A 249 8.77 46.22 -70.70
CA GLN A 249 8.43 47.44 -71.47
C GLN A 249 7.78 47.10 -72.82
N HIS A 250 8.26 46.07 -73.52
CA HIS A 250 7.65 45.56 -74.75
C HIS A 250 6.23 44.96 -74.50
N ARG A 251 5.99 44.45 -73.29
CA ARG A 251 4.70 43.89 -72.86
C ARG A 251 3.72 44.98 -72.39
N MET A 252 4.20 46.05 -71.77
CA MET A 252 3.37 47.19 -71.36
C MET A 252 2.91 48.05 -72.54
N GLN A 253 3.72 48.20 -73.60
CA GLN A 253 3.31 48.86 -74.85
C GLN A 253 2.27 48.03 -75.63
N TYR A 254 2.31 46.70 -75.51
CA TYR A 254 1.33 45.78 -76.12
C TYR A 254 -0.01 45.73 -75.36
N TRP A 255 0.01 45.83 -74.02
CA TRP A 255 -1.20 45.77 -73.17
C TRP A 255 -1.89 47.12 -72.95
N ALA A 256 -1.20 48.25 -73.08
CA ALA A 256 -1.83 49.59 -73.09
C ALA A 256 -2.75 49.83 -74.31
N ALA A 257 -2.65 49.00 -75.36
CA ALA A 257 -3.49 49.05 -76.56
C ALA A 257 -4.78 48.19 -76.47
N LEU A 258 -4.98 47.39 -75.41
CA LEU A 258 -6.01 46.34 -75.39
C LEU A 258 -6.97 46.34 -74.20
N THR A 259 -6.83 47.24 -73.22
CA THR A 259 -7.76 47.31 -72.08
C THR A 259 -8.15 48.75 -71.74
N GLY A 260 -8.84 49.40 -72.66
CA GLY A 260 -9.81 50.43 -72.33
C GLY A 260 -11.20 49.80 -72.28
N GLN A 261 -11.60 49.26 -71.12
CA GLN A 261 -12.96 49.33 -70.54
C GLN A 261 -13.19 48.29 -69.41
N GLN A 262 -13.36 48.85 -68.21
CA GLN A 262 -14.26 48.48 -67.09
C GLN A 262 -14.13 47.13 -66.34
N GLU A 263 -13.38 47.19 -65.22
CA GLU A 263 -13.85 47.26 -63.82
C GLU A 263 -15.17 46.64 -63.29
N ASN A 264 -15.05 46.14 -62.04
CA ASN A 264 -16.00 46.08 -60.89
C ASN A 264 -17.01 44.90 -60.88
N SER A 265 -17.36 44.21 -59.77
CA SER A 265 -17.25 44.40 -58.30
C SER A 265 -17.71 43.10 -57.58
N ARG A 266 -17.01 42.57 -56.56
CA ARG A 266 -17.24 42.56 -55.08
C ARG A 266 -18.56 42.02 -54.48
N GLY A 267 -18.40 41.16 -53.44
CA GLY A 267 -19.29 40.95 -52.25
C GLY A 267 -19.26 39.49 -51.77
N ARG A 268 -18.80 39.02 -50.58
CA ARG A 268 -18.89 39.29 -49.10
C ARG A 268 -19.97 38.47 -48.31
N PHE A 269 -19.51 37.41 -47.62
CA PHE A 269 -19.84 36.84 -46.25
C PHE A 269 -21.28 36.38 -45.89
N PRO A 270 -21.60 35.63 -44.77
CA PRO A 270 -20.81 35.14 -43.60
C PRO A 270 -21.10 33.69 -43.03
N GLN A 271 -20.33 33.36 -41.97
CA GLN A 271 -20.28 32.30 -40.92
C GLN A 271 -21.58 31.56 -40.45
N LYS A 272 -21.63 30.34 -39.82
CA LYS A 272 -20.90 29.84 -38.59
C LYS A 272 -21.20 28.33 -38.24
N SER A 273 -20.27 27.71 -37.49
CA SER A 273 -20.30 26.61 -36.45
C SER A 273 -20.45 25.07 -36.72
N ARG A 274 -19.28 24.40 -36.72
CA ARG A 274 -18.71 23.20 -35.98
C ARG A 274 -19.45 21.85 -35.76
N SER A 275 -18.78 20.78 -36.22
CA SER A 275 -18.51 19.51 -35.50
C SER A 275 -17.16 18.90 -35.95
N LEU A 276 -16.46 18.12 -35.10
CA LEU A 276 -15.17 17.46 -35.43
C LEU A 276 -15.44 16.08 -36.08
N GLY A 277 -15.72 16.07 -37.38
CA GLY A 277 -16.06 14.87 -38.15
C GLY A 277 -14.87 13.96 -38.46
N PHE A 278 -14.79 12.84 -37.75
CA PHE A 278 -14.26 11.58 -38.28
C PHE A 278 -15.39 10.53 -38.11
N GLY A 279 -16.15 10.28 -39.18
CA GLY A 279 -17.00 9.10 -39.38
C GLY A 279 -18.23 8.88 -38.48
N LYS A 280 -19.40 9.40 -38.89
CA LYS A 280 -20.70 8.68 -38.77
C LYS A 280 -21.65 9.09 -39.91
N ALA A 281 -21.54 8.39 -41.02
CA ALA A 281 -22.52 7.37 -41.40
C ALA A 281 -21.64 6.20 -41.89
N ILE A 282 -21.75 4.97 -41.38
CA ILE A 282 -22.79 3.99 -41.69
C ILE A 282 -22.80 2.93 -40.57
N GLY A 283 -23.99 2.50 -40.18
CA GLY A 283 -24.22 1.31 -39.37
C GLY A 283 -25.64 0.77 -39.58
N SER A 284 -25.78 -0.09 -40.60
CA SER A 284 -26.84 -1.08 -40.89
C SER A 284 -28.27 -0.60 -41.17
N SER A 285 -28.63 -0.48 -42.43
CA SER A 285 -29.47 -1.47 -43.15
C SER A 285 -29.78 -0.95 -44.57
N SER A 286 -29.84 -1.88 -45.52
CA SER A 286 -30.32 -1.73 -46.91
C SER A 286 -29.59 -0.75 -47.84
N SER A 287 -28.88 -1.35 -48.80
CA SER A 287 -28.81 -0.99 -50.23
C SER A 287 -28.42 0.44 -50.64
N SER A 288 -27.33 0.48 -51.41
CA SER A 288 -26.93 1.51 -52.39
C SER A 288 -26.27 2.78 -51.86
N ILE A 289 -25.35 3.29 -52.68
CA ILE A 289 -24.64 4.58 -52.59
C ILE A 289 -23.27 4.53 -51.86
N ILE A 290 -22.31 3.87 -52.51
CA ILE A 290 -21.14 4.64 -52.98
C ILE A 290 -21.45 4.93 -54.45
N SER A 291 -22.04 6.10 -54.72
CA SER A 291 -21.91 6.68 -56.04
C SER A 291 -20.45 7.13 -56.17
N SER A 292 -19.77 6.53 -57.13
CA SER A 292 -18.80 7.22 -57.99
C SER A 292 -19.08 8.73 -58.07
N GLY A 293 -18.23 9.57 -57.47
CA GLY A 293 -18.31 11.02 -57.63
C GLY A 293 -17.60 11.77 -56.51
N GLY A 294 -16.44 12.37 -56.79
CA GLY A 294 -15.84 13.38 -55.89
C GLY A 294 -14.32 13.43 -55.83
N LEU A 295 -13.61 12.31 -55.98
CA LEU A 295 -12.13 12.28 -56.09
C LEU A 295 -11.63 11.55 -57.35
N ALA A 296 -12.57 11.09 -58.17
CA ALA A 296 -12.37 10.75 -59.56
C ALA A 296 -12.99 11.86 -60.41
N ASN A 297 -12.45 13.07 -60.31
CA ASN A 297 -12.41 13.87 -61.54
C ASN A 297 -11.23 13.30 -62.33
N ASP A 298 -11.46 12.11 -62.91
CA ASP A 298 -10.88 11.86 -64.23
C ASP A 298 -11.24 13.11 -65.03
N ASP A 299 -10.22 13.81 -65.52
CA ASP A 299 -10.35 14.97 -66.42
C ASP A 299 -11.58 14.69 -67.30
N PRO A 300 -12.67 15.48 -67.28
CA PRO A 300 -13.86 15.19 -68.08
C PRO A 300 -13.52 15.10 -69.59
N ASN A 301 -12.30 15.53 -69.96
CA ASN A 301 -11.68 15.36 -71.26
C ASN A 301 -10.82 14.09 -71.45
N VAL A 302 -10.67 13.16 -70.49
CA VAL A 302 -10.11 11.82 -70.79
C VAL A 302 -11.02 11.11 -71.80
N GLY A 303 -12.34 11.33 -71.76
CA GLY A 303 -13.28 10.86 -72.77
C GLY A 303 -13.13 11.57 -74.12
N ALA A 304 -13.00 12.91 -74.12
CA ALA A 304 -12.82 13.69 -75.35
C ALA A 304 -11.47 13.38 -76.06
N LEU A 305 -10.41 13.07 -75.32
CA LEU A 305 -9.11 12.64 -75.85
C LEU A 305 -8.99 11.12 -76.06
N ALA A 306 -9.86 10.29 -75.46
CA ALA A 306 -9.97 8.88 -75.84
C ALA A 306 -10.44 8.72 -77.30
N HIS A 307 -11.17 9.71 -77.82
CA HIS A 307 -11.48 9.78 -79.25
C HIS A 307 -10.24 10.12 -80.12
N LEU A 308 -9.21 10.80 -79.59
CA LEU A 308 -7.93 11.00 -80.29
C LEU A 308 -6.97 9.82 -80.13
N LYS A 309 -7.21 8.89 -79.18
CA LYS A 309 -6.37 7.69 -78.95
C LYS A 309 -6.49 6.61 -80.03
N LYS A 310 -7.54 6.65 -80.85
CA LYS A 310 -7.88 5.61 -81.85
C LYS A 310 -8.10 6.17 -83.26
N LEU A 311 -7.85 7.45 -83.49
CA LEU A 311 -7.98 8.03 -84.82
C LEU A 311 -6.61 8.06 -85.48
N ASP A 312 -6.53 7.33 -86.59
CA ASP A 312 -5.47 7.36 -87.58
C ASP A 312 -5.09 8.84 -87.90
N PRO A 313 -3.80 9.19 -88.00
CA PRO A 313 -3.34 10.52 -88.44
C PRO A 313 -4.02 11.04 -89.72
N SER A 314 -4.60 10.15 -90.53
CA SER A 314 -5.40 10.45 -91.71
C SER A 314 -6.77 11.10 -91.45
N VAL A 315 -7.30 11.10 -90.20
CA VAL A 315 -8.66 11.55 -89.85
C VAL A 315 -8.71 12.89 -89.10
N ILE A 316 -7.55 13.49 -88.81
CA ILE A 316 -7.48 14.85 -88.26
C ILE A 316 -7.59 15.83 -89.44
N GLU A 317 -8.79 16.36 -89.72
CA GLU A 317 -8.92 17.53 -90.60
C GLU A 317 -8.27 18.73 -89.91
N ILE A 318 -7.05 19.05 -90.36
CA ILE A 318 -6.25 20.19 -89.93
C ILE A 318 -6.42 21.26 -91.01
N GLU A 319 -7.17 22.32 -90.69
CA GLU A 319 -7.25 23.51 -91.52
C GLU A 319 -6.12 24.46 -91.11
N TRP A 320 -5.10 24.59 -91.97
CA TRP A 320 -3.97 25.46 -91.72
C TRP A 320 -4.39 26.93 -91.87
N LEU A 321 -4.33 27.68 -90.77
CA LEU A 321 -4.58 29.12 -90.79
C LEU A 321 -3.30 29.90 -91.16
N SER A 322 -2.15 29.42 -90.70
CA SER A 322 -0.83 29.95 -91.08
C SER A 322 0.28 28.96 -90.70
N SER A 323 1.31 28.80 -91.53
CA SER A 323 2.48 27.95 -91.24
C SER A 323 3.79 28.70 -91.49
N TRP A 324 4.82 28.40 -90.71
CA TRP A 324 6.15 28.96 -90.82
C TRP A 324 7.21 27.87 -90.69
N HIS A 325 8.07 27.73 -91.70
CA HIS A 325 9.14 26.76 -91.72
C HIS A 325 10.39 27.32 -91.04
N ARG A 326 10.89 26.63 -90.00
CA ARG A 326 12.20 26.94 -89.42
C ARG A 326 13.30 26.42 -90.35
N LYS A 327 14.15 27.31 -90.87
CA LYS A 327 15.28 26.97 -91.76
C LYS A 327 16.29 25.93 -91.20
N ALA A 328 16.20 25.53 -89.93
CA ALA A 328 17.19 24.70 -89.23
C ALA A 328 16.71 23.29 -88.80
N LYS A 329 15.45 22.90 -89.02
CA LYS A 329 14.94 21.52 -88.81
C LYS A 329 13.92 21.21 -89.90
N GLN A 330 14.25 20.30 -90.82
CA GLN A 330 13.40 20.02 -91.99
C GLN A 330 12.07 19.34 -91.63
N ASP A 331 12.01 18.66 -90.48
CA ASP A 331 10.85 17.82 -90.12
C ASP A 331 9.84 18.48 -89.16
N HIS A 332 10.06 19.72 -88.70
CA HIS A 332 9.13 20.43 -87.81
C HIS A 332 8.69 21.79 -88.37
N ILE A 333 7.38 22.04 -88.37
CA ILE A 333 6.75 23.26 -88.86
C ILE A 333 6.06 23.95 -87.70
N PHE A 334 6.29 25.24 -87.48
CA PHE A 334 5.49 26.00 -86.52
C PHE A 334 4.24 26.53 -87.22
N ALA A 335 3.07 26.25 -86.69
CA ALA A 335 1.84 26.60 -87.37
C ALA A 335 0.66 26.84 -86.43
N LYS A 336 -0.29 27.62 -86.93
CA LYS A 336 -1.60 27.84 -86.37
C LYS A 336 -2.60 27.07 -87.22
N ALA A 337 -3.31 26.13 -86.62
CA ALA A 337 -4.27 25.29 -87.31
C ALA A 337 -5.57 25.15 -86.52
N LEU A 338 -6.69 25.18 -87.25
CA LEU A 338 -7.98 24.81 -86.73
C LEU A 338 -8.16 23.29 -86.89
N ILE A 339 -8.48 22.63 -85.79
CA ILE A 339 -8.73 21.20 -85.71
C ILE A 339 -10.25 21.01 -85.65
N ARG A 340 -10.71 19.87 -86.16
CA ARG A 340 -12.12 19.47 -86.18
C ARG A 340 -12.89 19.84 -84.90
N PHE A 341 -14.10 20.36 -85.08
CA PHE A 341 -14.99 20.90 -84.03
C PHE A 341 -14.56 22.24 -83.40
N GLY A 342 -13.72 23.02 -84.08
CA GLY A 342 -13.42 24.41 -83.70
C GLY A 342 -12.34 24.56 -82.63
N SER A 343 -11.51 23.55 -82.40
CA SER A 343 -10.35 23.66 -81.50
C SER A 343 -9.17 24.29 -82.25
N LEU A 344 -8.43 25.19 -81.61
CA LEU A 344 -7.33 25.94 -82.22
C LEU A 344 -6.00 25.48 -81.64
N TYR A 345 -5.09 24.98 -82.48
CA TYR A 345 -3.71 24.69 -82.08
C TYR A 345 -2.74 25.72 -82.66
N VAL A 346 -1.79 26.16 -81.86
CA VAL A 346 -0.68 27.04 -82.24
C VAL A 346 0.61 26.45 -81.70
N GLY A 347 1.46 25.88 -82.56
CA GLY A 347 2.67 25.23 -82.08
C GLY A 347 3.47 24.51 -83.16
N ASP A 348 4.46 23.76 -82.69
CA ASP A 348 5.29 22.90 -83.52
C ASP A 348 4.50 21.63 -83.96
N PHE A 349 4.56 21.32 -85.24
CA PHE A 349 4.03 20.12 -85.87
C PHE A 349 5.17 19.29 -86.46
N HIS A 350 5.05 17.97 -86.41
CA HIS A 350 5.86 17.10 -87.24
C HIS A 350 5.33 17.13 -88.68
N ALA A 351 6.18 17.58 -89.62
CA ALA A 351 5.81 17.91 -91.00
C ALA A 351 5.22 16.71 -91.77
N HIS A 352 5.79 15.52 -91.58
CA HIS A 352 5.40 14.30 -92.29
C HIS A 352 4.21 13.58 -91.65
N GLU A 353 4.13 13.59 -90.33
CA GLU A 353 3.08 12.86 -89.58
C GLU A 353 1.83 13.71 -89.34
N LYS A 354 1.89 15.02 -89.64
CA LYS A 354 0.85 16.01 -89.32
C LYS A 354 0.40 15.92 -87.86
N SER A 355 1.36 15.64 -86.96
CA SER A 355 1.12 15.43 -85.54
C SER A 355 1.66 16.61 -84.71
N PHE A 356 1.01 16.92 -83.59
CA PHE A 356 1.51 17.90 -82.63
C PHE A 356 2.80 17.35 -81.99
N ASP A 357 3.91 18.04 -82.19
CA ASP A 357 5.22 17.61 -81.70
C ASP A 357 6.14 18.81 -81.45
N GLY A 358 6.62 18.95 -80.22
CA GLY A 358 7.39 20.12 -79.78
C GLY A 358 6.58 21.03 -78.85
N LEU A 359 6.78 22.34 -78.90
CA LEU A 359 6.05 23.28 -78.03
C LEU A 359 4.80 23.80 -78.73
N GLY A 360 3.67 23.79 -78.02
CA GLY A 360 2.43 24.29 -78.59
C GLY A 360 1.31 24.51 -77.59
N GLU A 361 0.35 25.31 -78.02
CA GLU A 361 -0.84 25.68 -77.29
C GLU A 361 -2.09 25.19 -78.03
N LEU A 362 -2.91 24.36 -77.38
CA LEU A 362 -4.21 23.90 -77.85
C LEU A 362 -5.32 24.58 -77.04
N LEU A 363 -6.12 25.41 -77.70
CA LEU A 363 -7.39 25.89 -77.19
C LEU A 363 -8.49 24.95 -77.68
N TYR A 364 -9.10 24.22 -76.75
CA TYR A 364 -10.18 23.28 -77.03
C TYR A 364 -11.48 24.04 -77.30
N SER A 365 -12.34 23.50 -78.16
CA SER A 365 -13.64 24.10 -78.47
C SER A 365 -14.60 24.20 -77.29
N ASN A 366 -14.37 23.43 -76.23
CA ASN A 366 -15.09 23.55 -74.96
C ASN A 366 -14.62 24.74 -74.10
N GLY A 367 -13.61 25.51 -74.53
CA GLY A 367 -13.01 26.62 -73.80
C GLY A 367 -11.79 26.25 -72.96
N GLY A 368 -11.40 24.97 -72.92
CA GLY A 368 -10.20 24.52 -72.22
C GLY A 368 -8.95 24.92 -72.97
N ARG A 369 -7.80 24.88 -72.31
CA ARG A 369 -6.50 25.28 -72.85
C ARG A 369 -5.41 24.37 -72.35
N TYR A 370 -4.51 23.92 -73.23
CA TYR A 370 -3.24 23.32 -72.86
C TYR A 370 -2.10 24.08 -73.52
N ALA A 371 -1.11 24.52 -72.76
CA ALA A 371 0.12 25.12 -73.27
C ALA A 371 1.32 24.33 -72.74
N GLY A 372 2.09 23.68 -73.62
CA GLY A 372 3.19 22.83 -73.18
C GLY A 372 3.85 22.05 -74.30
N GLN A 373 4.60 21.02 -73.90
CA GLN A 373 5.23 20.10 -74.83
C GLN A 373 4.24 19.05 -75.34
N TRP A 374 4.40 18.69 -76.60
CA TRP A 374 3.60 17.70 -77.31
C TRP A 374 4.54 16.66 -77.92
N LYS A 375 4.08 15.41 -77.97
CA LYS A 375 4.76 14.34 -78.69
C LYS A 375 3.70 13.43 -79.30
N SER A 376 3.73 13.23 -80.62
CA SER A 376 2.78 12.37 -81.34
C SER A 376 1.32 12.62 -80.93
N ASN A 377 0.85 13.88 -81.01
CA ASN A 377 -0.50 14.32 -80.64
C ASN A 377 -0.88 14.21 -79.14
N GLN A 378 0.06 13.86 -78.26
CA GLN A 378 -0.19 13.73 -76.83
C GLN A 378 0.56 14.79 -76.03
N ARG A 379 -0.10 15.30 -74.97
CA ARG A 379 0.54 16.13 -73.95
C ARG A 379 1.74 15.37 -73.37
N HIS A 380 2.93 15.96 -73.42
CA HIS A 380 4.17 15.35 -72.99
C HIS A 380 5.05 16.38 -72.27
N GLY A 381 6.05 15.93 -71.51
CA GLY A 381 7.00 16.82 -70.85
C GLY A 381 6.33 17.90 -70.00
N LYS A 382 6.83 19.14 -70.01
CA LYS A 382 6.26 20.21 -69.17
C LYS A 382 5.09 20.91 -69.84
N GLY A 383 3.99 21.09 -69.11
CA GLY A 383 2.84 21.81 -69.64
C GLY A 383 1.82 22.26 -68.60
N ILE A 384 1.02 23.23 -69.01
CA ILE A 384 -0.06 23.85 -68.25
C ILE A 384 -1.37 23.48 -68.93
N TYR A 385 -2.30 22.88 -68.19
CA TYR A 385 -3.67 22.66 -68.62
C TYR A 385 -4.61 23.48 -67.75
N GLN A 386 -5.53 24.20 -68.37
CA GLN A 386 -6.57 24.98 -67.73
C GLN A 386 -7.89 24.59 -68.39
N SER A 387 -8.87 24.14 -67.64
CA SER A 387 -10.19 23.82 -68.17
C SER A 387 -11.18 24.97 -67.94
N PRO A 388 -12.32 25.01 -68.67
CA PRO A 388 -13.27 26.11 -68.60
C PRO A 388 -13.92 26.27 -67.21
N ASP A 389 -14.01 25.18 -66.46
CA ASP A 389 -14.56 25.11 -65.11
C ASP A 389 -13.59 25.60 -64.03
N GLY A 390 -12.37 26.02 -64.40
CA GLY A 390 -11.37 26.56 -63.49
C GLY A 390 -10.41 25.52 -62.90
N TYR A 391 -10.43 24.27 -63.37
CA TYR A 391 -9.41 23.29 -63.02
C TYR A 391 -8.09 23.63 -63.71
N GLU A 392 -6.98 23.53 -62.98
CA GLU A 392 -5.64 23.82 -63.48
C GLU A 392 -4.67 22.69 -63.12
N TYR A 393 -3.81 22.32 -64.06
CA TYR A 393 -2.65 21.48 -63.80
C TYR A 393 -1.40 22.08 -64.43
N ILE A 394 -0.33 22.24 -63.66
CA ILE A 394 0.98 22.72 -64.09
C ILE A 394 1.99 21.66 -63.69
N GLY A 395 2.62 20.97 -64.64
CA GLY A 395 3.59 19.93 -64.28
C GLY A 395 4.06 19.09 -65.44
N ASP A 396 4.67 17.96 -65.11
CA ASP A 396 5.11 16.99 -66.11
C ASP A 396 3.91 16.16 -66.63
N TRP A 397 4.01 15.79 -67.89
CA TRP A 397 3.04 15.02 -68.65
C TRP A 397 3.76 13.86 -69.32
N PHE A 398 3.14 12.70 -69.33
CA PHE A 398 3.64 11.54 -70.06
C PHE A 398 2.46 10.85 -70.74
N ASN A 399 2.52 10.74 -72.07
CA ASN A 399 1.50 10.12 -72.90
C ASN A 399 0.07 10.59 -72.57
N GLY A 400 -0.12 11.91 -72.50
CA GLY A 400 -1.41 12.54 -72.25
C GLY A 400 -1.88 12.52 -70.79
N ARG A 401 -1.15 11.86 -69.88
CA ARG A 401 -1.47 11.76 -68.45
C ARG A 401 -0.53 12.64 -67.62
N LYS A 402 -1.03 13.13 -66.48
CA LYS A 402 -0.21 13.81 -65.46
C LYS A 402 0.84 12.83 -64.95
N HIS A 403 2.09 13.27 -64.89
CA HIS A 403 3.22 12.46 -64.45
C HIS A 403 4.25 13.34 -63.73
N GLY A 404 5.28 12.74 -63.14
CA GLY A 404 6.39 13.49 -62.56
C GLY A 404 5.93 14.46 -61.47
N ILE A 405 6.51 15.67 -61.42
CA ILE A 405 6.16 16.67 -60.41
C ILE A 405 5.14 17.64 -61.02
N GLY A 406 4.06 17.90 -60.29
CA GLY A 406 3.02 18.81 -60.74
C GLY A 406 2.29 19.51 -59.62
N ILE A 407 1.55 20.54 -60.02
CA ILE A 407 0.61 21.31 -59.22
C ILE A 407 -0.76 21.10 -59.85
N GLN A 408 -1.71 20.57 -59.09
CA GLN A 408 -3.12 20.48 -59.46
C GLN A 408 -3.92 21.43 -58.60
N THR A 409 -4.76 22.27 -59.20
CA THR A 409 -5.70 23.16 -58.51
C THR A 409 -7.10 22.85 -59.01
N CYS A 410 -8.01 22.46 -58.12
CA CYS A 410 -9.40 22.17 -58.43
C CYS A 410 -10.26 23.45 -58.30
N PRO A 411 -11.40 23.54 -59.01
CA PRO A 411 -12.34 24.67 -58.90
C PRO A 411 -12.91 24.84 -57.49
N SER A 412 -13.01 23.74 -56.74
CA SER A 412 -13.43 23.70 -55.34
C SER A 412 -12.45 24.39 -54.38
N GLY A 413 -11.26 24.77 -54.84
CA GLY A 413 -10.19 25.36 -54.03
C GLY A 413 -9.20 24.34 -53.45
N GLU A 414 -9.41 23.04 -53.70
CA GLU A 414 -8.42 22.02 -53.35
C GLU A 414 -7.17 22.17 -54.22
N ARG A 415 -5.99 21.96 -53.63
CA ARG A 415 -4.72 22.07 -54.34
C ARG A 415 -3.76 20.97 -53.93
N TYR A 416 -3.12 20.33 -54.88
CA TYR A 416 -2.05 19.36 -54.65
C TYR A 416 -0.76 19.85 -55.31
N VAL A 417 0.36 19.65 -54.62
CA VAL A 417 1.72 19.92 -55.12
C VAL A 417 2.57 18.70 -54.82
N GLY A 418 3.00 17.96 -55.84
CA GLY A 418 3.81 16.77 -55.62
C GLY A 418 3.87 15.84 -56.81
N HIS A 419 4.16 14.58 -56.53
CA HIS A 419 4.33 13.55 -57.54
C HIS A 419 3.01 13.03 -58.11
N PHE A 420 3.03 12.73 -59.40
CA PHE A 420 1.96 12.09 -60.16
C PHE A 420 2.48 10.86 -60.90
N GLU A 421 1.68 9.81 -60.95
CA GLU A 421 1.95 8.60 -61.73
C GLU A 421 0.64 8.15 -62.39
N ASP A 422 0.68 7.92 -63.71
CA ASP A 422 -0.48 7.52 -64.53
C ASP A 422 -1.74 8.38 -64.36
N GLY A 423 -1.58 9.69 -64.13
CA GLY A 423 -2.67 10.63 -63.92
C GLY A 423 -3.17 10.72 -62.47
N LYS A 424 -2.63 9.91 -61.56
CA LYS A 424 -3.01 9.86 -60.14
C LYS A 424 -1.92 10.47 -59.26
N ILE A 425 -2.33 11.07 -58.15
CA ILE A 425 -1.43 11.51 -57.09
C ILE A 425 -0.72 10.27 -56.52
N HIS A 426 0.61 10.32 -56.52
CA HIS A 426 1.49 9.24 -56.07
C HIS A 426 2.75 9.83 -55.41
N GLY A 427 3.52 9.03 -54.69
CA GLY A 427 4.80 9.48 -54.13
C GLY A 427 4.63 10.53 -53.05
N THR A 428 5.53 11.51 -52.97
CA THR A 428 5.46 12.56 -51.96
C THR A 428 4.76 13.81 -52.48
N GLY A 429 4.01 14.47 -51.61
CA GLY A 429 3.33 15.71 -51.97
C GLY A 429 2.69 16.43 -50.80
N ILE A 430 2.14 17.60 -51.11
CA ILE A 430 1.40 18.46 -50.20
C ILE A 430 0.02 18.67 -50.79
N PHE A 431 -1.01 18.25 -50.05
CA PHE A 431 -2.41 18.48 -50.37
C PHE A 431 -2.98 19.56 -49.45
N PHE A 432 -3.68 20.51 -50.04
CA PHE A 432 -4.46 21.56 -49.42
C PHE A 432 -5.94 21.26 -49.71
N ALA A 433 -6.70 20.97 -48.68
CA ALA A 433 -8.14 20.77 -48.79
C ALA A 433 -8.85 22.13 -48.94
N ALA A 434 -10.06 22.12 -49.52
CA ALA A 434 -10.87 23.33 -49.69
C ALA A 434 -11.21 24.04 -48.36
N ASN A 435 -11.29 23.28 -47.26
CA ASN A 435 -11.51 23.82 -45.91
C ASN A 435 -10.23 24.46 -45.29
N GLY A 436 -9.10 24.43 -46.01
CA GLY A 436 -7.79 24.92 -45.60
C GLY A 436 -6.92 23.90 -44.85
N ASP A 437 -7.41 22.68 -44.61
CA ASP A 437 -6.60 21.63 -43.98
C ASP A 437 -5.44 21.23 -44.90
N ARG A 438 -4.32 20.86 -44.30
CA ARG A 438 -3.07 20.56 -45.02
C ARG A 438 -2.57 19.17 -44.68
N TYR A 439 -2.31 18.35 -45.69
CA TYR A 439 -1.58 17.10 -45.58
C TYR A 439 -0.25 17.22 -46.33
N GLU A 440 0.84 16.76 -45.71
CA GLU A 440 2.18 16.69 -46.29
C GLU A 440 2.71 15.28 -46.05
N GLY A 441 2.92 14.49 -47.09
CA GLY A 441 3.34 13.12 -46.90
C GLY A 441 3.34 12.27 -48.16
N GLN A 442 3.33 10.96 -47.93
CA GLN A 442 3.27 9.96 -48.98
C GLN A 442 1.82 9.70 -49.42
N PHE A 443 1.68 9.42 -50.71
CA PHE A 443 0.44 9.11 -51.39
C PHE A 443 0.60 7.88 -52.27
N GLN A 444 -0.45 7.08 -52.34
CA GLN A 444 -0.57 5.97 -53.27
C GLN A 444 -1.98 6.00 -53.88
N ARG A 445 -2.05 6.09 -55.22
CA ARG A 445 -3.32 6.05 -55.98
C ARG A 445 -4.37 7.03 -55.42
N ASN A 446 -4.01 8.31 -55.32
CA ASN A 446 -4.86 9.41 -54.79
C ASN A 446 -5.14 9.38 -53.28
N ARG A 447 -4.63 8.41 -52.52
CA ARG A 447 -4.87 8.33 -51.08
C ARG A 447 -3.59 8.55 -50.29
N PRO A 448 -3.64 9.23 -49.13
CA PRO A 448 -2.53 9.24 -48.20
C PRO A 448 -2.17 7.81 -47.80
N ASN A 449 -0.92 7.42 -48.02
CA ASN A 449 -0.45 6.08 -47.70
C ASN A 449 1.05 6.14 -47.41
N GLY A 450 1.45 5.67 -46.24
CA GLY A 450 2.79 5.84 -45.69
C GLY A 450 2.87 7.01 -44.70
N PHE A 451 4.08 7.55 -44.50
CA PHE A 451 4.30 8.59 -43.49
C PHE A 451 3.77 9.95 -43.95
N GLY A 452 3.05 10.64 -43.07
CA GLY A 452 2.47 11.94 -43.35
C GLY A 452 2.26 12.82 -42.13
N LYS A 453 2.15 14.12 -42.39
CA LYS A 453 1.83 15.18 -41.45
C LYS A 453 0.53 15.82 -41.89
N PHE A 454 -0.47 15.76 -41.02
CA PHE A 454 -1.74 16.41 -41.22
C PHE A 454 -1.90 17.58 -40.25
N LYS A 455 -2.36 18.73 -40.73
CA LYS A 455 -2.61 19.93 -39.94
C LYS A 455 -3.98 20.48 -40.30
N LYS A 456 -4.90 20.47 -39.34
CA LYS A 456 -6.19 21.13 -39.45
C LYS A 456 -6.04 22.63 -39.29
N VAL A 457 -6.88 23.41 -39.98
CA VAL A 457 -6.99 24.86 -39.74
C VAL A 457 -7.40 25.16 -38.30
N THR A 458 -8.17 24.27 -37.69
CA THR A 458 -8.62 24.37 -36.30
C THR A 458 -7.51 24.14 -35.27
N GLY A 459 -6.28 23.83 -35.68
CA GLY A 459 -5.12 23.65 -34.82
C GLY A 459 -4.73 22.19 -34.55
N GLY A 460 -5.64 21.24 -34.78
CA GLY A 460 -5.35 19.82 -34.61
C GLY A 460 -4.26 19.34 -35.58
N ARG A 461 -3.33 18.50 -35.11
CA ARG A 461 -2.20 18.00 -35.89
C ARG A 461 -2.04 16.49 -35.70
N TYR A 462 -1.74 15.78 -36.78
CA TYR A 462 -1.30 14.39 -36.74
C TYR A 462 0.03 14.24 -37.48
N VAL A 463 0.93 13.41 -36.97
CA VAL A 463 2.22 13.07 -37.58
C VAL A 463 2.44 11.58 -37.39
N GLY A 464 2.44 10.80 -38.45
CA GLY A 464 2.58 9.36 -38.36
C GLY A 464 2.29 8.64 -39.66
N ASN A 465 2.21 7.32 -39.57
CA ASN A 465 1.89 6.46 -40.70
C ASN A 465 0.38 6.44 -40.98
N THR A 466 0.05 6.38 -42.26
CA THR A 466 -1.34 6.30 -42.74
C THR A 466 -1.48 5.14 -43.71
N ILE A 467 -2.64 4.49 -43.72
CA ILE A 467 -3.04 3.55 -44.76
C ILE A 467 -4.40 4.01 -45.25
N ASP A 468 -4.50 4.29 -46.55
CA ASP A 468 -5.71 4.79 -47.20
C ASP A 468 -6.35 6.01 -46.52
N GLY A 469 -5.52 6.92 -45.99
CA GLY A 469 -5.97 8.12 -45.29
C GLY A 469 -6.27 7.95 -43.81
N LEU A 470 -6.27 6.72 -43.28
CA LEU A 470 -6.51 6.43 -41.87
C LEU A 470 -5.19 6.31 -41.12
N ALA A 471 -5.10 6.84 -39.91
CA ALA A 471 -3.96 6.68 -39.03
C ALA A 471 -3.75 5.20 -38.70
N ASN A 472 -2.53 4.71 -38.94
CA ASN A 472 -2.16 3.32 -38.70
C ASN A 472 -0.69 3.21 -38.31
N GLY A 473 -0.31 2.23 -37.48
CA GLY A 473 1.06 2.09 -36.99
C GLY A 473 1.42 3.21 -36.00
N VAL A 474 2.66 3.68 -35.98
CA VAL A 474 3.10 4.66 -34.98
C VAL A 474 2.79 6.09 -35.43
N GLY A 475 2.18 6.88 -34.55
CA GLY A 475 1.81 8.26 -34.83
C GLY A 475 1.58 9.10 -33.58
N THR A 476 1.69 10.41 -33.76
CA THR A 476 1.42 11.43 -32.75
C THR A 476 0.26 12.30 -33.20
N VAL A 477 -0.76 12.43 -32.36
CA VAL A 477 -1.82 13.44 -32.52
C VAL A 477 -1.67 14.50 -31.44
N SER A 478 -1.92 15.75 -31.82
CA SER A 478 -2.04 16.90 -30.93
C SER A 478 -3.35 17.58 -31.25
N THR A 479 -4.27 17.64 -30.29
CA THR A 479 -5.57 18.30 -30.48
C THR A 479 -5.44 19.81 -30.21
N ALA A 480 -6.42 20.59 -30.67
CA ALA A 480 -6.46 22.02 -30.40
C ALA A 480 -6.62 22.34 -28.91
N ASP A 481 -7.25 21.43 -28.15
CA ASP A 481 -7.52 21.56 -26.72
C ASP A 481 -6.31 21.18 -25.85
N GLY A 482 -5.17 20.82 -26.45
CA GLY A 482 -3.92 20.51 -25.75
C GLY A 482 -3.69 19.03 -25.44
N GLU A 483 -4.60 18.12 -25.82
CA GLU A 483 -4.38 16.68 -25.68
C GLU A 483 -3.30 16.23 -26.66
N VAL A 484 -2.32 15.44 -26.19
CA VAL A 484 -1.27 14.86 -27.02
C VAL A 484 -1.21 13.36 -26.80
N TYR A 485 -1.48 12.58 -27.85
CA TYR A 485 -1.28 11.12 -27.82
C TYR A 485 -0.15 10.72 -28.76
N LYS A 486 0.76 9.88 -28.26
CA LYS A 486 1.90 9.31 -28.98
C LYS A 486 1.84 7.79 -28.82
N GLY A 487 1.62 7.05 -29.89
CA GLY A 487 1.51 5.60 -29.78
C GLY A 487 1.11 4.92 -31.07
N HIS A 488 0.60 3.70 -30.92
CA HIS A 488 0.13 2.90 -32.04
C HIS A 488 -1.31 3.26 -32.40
N TRP A 489 -1.59 3.15 -33.68
CA TRP A 489 -2.87 3.40 -34.30
C TRP A 489 -3.26 2.17 -35.10
N ASP A 490 -4.55 1.89 -35.14
CA ASP A 490 -5.16 0.90 -36.01
C ASP A 490 -6.47 1.50 -36.52
N MET A 491 -6.51 1.83 -37.81
CA MET A 491 -7.68 2.40 -38.48
C MET A 491 -8.31 3.57 -37.71
N ASP A 492 -7.53 4.64 -37.45
CA ASP A 492 -7.90 5.83 -36.66
C ASP A 492 -8.18 5.60 -35.17
N PHE A 493 -8.15 4.37 -34.68
CA PHE A 493 -8.24 4.11 -33.25
C PHE A 493 -6.87 4.06 -32.60
N ARG A 494 -6.74 4.69 -31.43
CA ARG A 494 -5.60 4.46 -30.53
C ARG A 494 -5.56 2.98 -30.16
N HIS A 495 -4.43 2.34 -30.40
CA HIS A 495 -4.25 0.91 -30.26
C HIS A 495 -2.87 0.60 -29.69
N GLY A 496 -2.62 -0.66 -29.31
CA GLY A 496 -1.31 -1.13 -28.88
C GLY A 496 -0.75 -0.31 -27.72
N SER A 497 0.55 0.02 -27.77
CA SER A 497 1.20 0.80 -26.72
C SER A 497 1.20 2.29 -27.05
N GLY A 498 0.91 3.15 -26.07
CA GLY A 498 0.97 4.59 -26.25
C GLY A 498 0.87 5.40 -24.97
N VAL A 499 1.27 6.67 -25.08
CA VAL A 499 1.24 7.67 -24.01
C VAL A 499 0.32 8.81 -24.41
N CYS A 500 -0.61 9.17 -23.52
CA CYS A 500 -1.52 10.30 -23.68
C CYS A 500 -1.31 11.32 -22.57
N PHE A 501 -1.11 12.57 -22.96
CA PHE A 501 -1.13 13.75 -22.11
C PHE A 501 -2.49 14.41 -22.30
N TYR A 502 -3.29 14.48 -21.24
CA TYR A 502 -4.62 15.07 -21.28
C TYR A 502 -4.58 16.57 -20.99
N PRO A 503 -5.57 17.35 -21.47
CA PRO A 503 -5.63 18.80 -21.24
C PRO A 503 -5.65 19.20 -19.76
N ASN A 504 -6.22 18.35 -18.90
CA ASN A 504 -6.26 18.59 -17.46
C ASN A 504 -4.92 18.34 -16.75
N GLY A 505 -3.87 17.90 -17.47
CA GLY A 505 -2.56 17.57 -16.90
C GLY A 505 -2.41 16.09 -16.50
N ALA A 506 -3.46 15.28 -16.61
CA ALA A 506 -3.36 13.84 -16.39
C ALA A 506 -2.53 13.17 -17.49
N VAL A 507 -1.88 12.06 -17.16
CA VAL A 507 -1.05 11.28 -18.07
C VAL A 507 -1.42 9.81 -17.98
N TYR A 508 -1.62 9.16 -19.12
CA TYR A 508 -1.73 7.70 -19.21
C TYR A 508 -0.62 7.16 -20.11
N SER A 509 0.06 6.12 -19.68
CA SER A 509 1.07 5.38 -20.45
C SER A 509 0.80 3.89 -20.33
N GLY A 510 0.47 3.22 -21.43
CA GLY A 510 0.14 1.80 -21.37
C GLY A 510 -0.48 1.26 -22.63
N GLY A 511 -1.19 0.14 -22.48
CA GLY A 511 -1.93 -0.50 -23.56
C GLY A 511 -3.25 0.20 -23.89
N TRP A 512 -3.63 0.13 -25.16
CA TRP A 512 -4.82 0.71 -25.75
C TRP A 512 -5.52 -0.32 -26.62
N TRP A 513 -6.84 -0.34 -26.55
CA TRP A 513 -7.69 -1.13 -27.43
C TRP A 513 -8.87 -0.29 -27.89
N ARG A 514 -8.90 0.02 -29.18
CA ARG A 514 -9.97 0.81 -29.82
C ARG A 514 -10.30 2.11 -29.06
N GLY A 515 -9.27 2.88 -28.72
CA GLY A 515 -9.41 4.17 -28.03
C GLY A 515 -9.55 4.09 -26.50
N ARG A 516 -9.65 2.89 -25.91
CA ARG A 516 -9.78 2.71 -24.45
C ARG A 516 -8.51 2.14 -23.83
N TRP A 517 -8.23 2.49 -22.58
CA TRP A 517 -7.13 1.89 -21.82
C TRP A 517 -7.39 0.40 -21.63
N ASN A 518 -6.39 -0.42 -21.90
CA ASN A 518 -6.50 -1.87 -21.83
C ASN A 518 -5.14 -2.52 -21.57
N GLY A 519 -5.11 -3.60 -20.80
CA GLY A 519 -3.87 -4.27 -20.41
C GLY A 519 -3.10 -3.46 -19.36
N LYS A 520 -1.77 -3.60 -19.32
CA LYS A 520 -0.95 -2.94 -18.30
C LYS A 520 -0.71 -1.47 -18.66
N GLY A 521 -0.80 -0.59 -17.65
CA GLY A 521 -0.55 0.83 -17.81
C GLY A 521 -0.28 1.55 -16.50
N ILE A 522 0.17 2.79 -16.65
CA ILE A 522 0.40 3.75 -15.57
C ILE A 522 -0.46 4.97 -15.87
N TYR A 523 -1.30 5.35 -14.92
CA TYR A 523 -2.10 6.56 -14.93
C TYR A 523 -1.63 7.49 -13.81
N VAL A 524 -1.47 8.76 -14.13
CA VAL A 524 -1.21 9.84 -13.17
C VAL A 524 -2.30 10.89 -13.39
N SER A 525 -3.13 11.12 -12.38
CA SER A 525 -4.15 12.16 -12.43
C SER A 525 -3.53 13.56 -12.30
N SER A 526 -4.34 14.59 -12.59
CA SER A 526 -3.97 15.99 -12.38
C SER A 526 -3.77 16.35 -10.90
N GLU A 527 -4.41 15.60 -9.99
CA GLU A 527 -4.35 15.78 -8.53
C GLU A 527 -3.18 15.00 -7.89
N GLY A 528 -2.41 14.26 -8.69
CA GLY A 528 -1.24 13.53 -8.21
C GLY A 528 -1.50 12.07 -7.80
N ILE A 529 -2.75 11.60 -7.83
CA ILE A 529 -3.09 10.17 -7.68
C ILE A 529 -2.41 9.37 -8.80
N LYS A 530 -1.71 8.28 -8.46
CA LYS A 530 -1.00 7.42 -9.41
C LYS A 530 -1.50 6.00 -9.33
N TYR A 531 -1.86 5.41 -10.46
CA TYR A 531 -2.19 4.00 -10.57
C TYR A 531 -1.24 3.31 -11.53
N GLY A 532 -0.64 2.20 -11.11
CA GLY A 532 0.13 1.31 -11.98
C GLY A 532 -0.43 -0.10 -11.89
N GLY A 533 -1.00 -0.61 -12.98
CA GLY A 533 -1.67 -1.90 -12.94
C GLY A 533 -2.34 -2.27 -14.24
N GLU A 534 -3.24 -3.24 -14.17
CA GLU A 534 -4.05 -3.66 -15.29
C GLU A 534 -5.29 -2.76 -15.47
N PHE A 535 -5.73 -2.64 -16.71
CA PHE A 535 -6.90 -1.91 -17.14
C PHE A 535 -7.74 -2.78 -18.07
N SER A 536 -9.06 -2.66 -17.96
CA SER A 536 -10.01 -3.29 -18.88
C SER A 536 -11.14 -2.32 -19.18
N LYS A 537 -11.42 -2.13 -20.48
CA LYS A 537 -12.45 -1.20 -20.98
C LYS A 537 -12.33 0.22 -20.40
N GLY A 538 -11.11 0.71 -20.16
CA GLY A 538 -10.86 2.05 -19.62
C GLY A 538 -10.89 2.17 -18.09
N LYS A 539 -11.13 1.09 -17.35
CA LYS A 539 -11.17 1.10 -15.87
C LYS A 539 -10.07 0.22 -15.29
N GLN A 540 -9.64 0.54 -14.07
CA GLN A 540 -8.70 -0.30 -13.31
C GLN A 540 -9.27 -1.71 -13.16
N HIS A 541 -8.45 -2.72 -13.40
CA HIS A 541 -8.83 -4.12 -13.36
C HIS A 541 -7.63 -4.98 -12.97
N GLY A 542 -7.84 -6.22 -12.55
CA GLY A 542 -6.76 -7.15 -12.25
C GLY A 542 -5.87 -6.64 -11.12
N LYS A 543 -4.58 -6.97 -11.14
CA LYS A 543 -3.63 -6.54 -10.10
C LYS A 543 -3.13 -5.12 -10.38
N GLY A 544 -3.08 -4.28 -9.34
CA GLY A 544 -2.61 -2.91 -9.47
C GLY A 544 -2.16 -2.28 -8.15
N LYS A 545 -1.39 -1.20 -8.27
CA LYS A 545 -0.98 -0.34 -7.17
C LYS A 545 -1.52 1.06 -7.38
N LEU A 546 -2.23 1.57 -6.38
CA LEU A 546 -2.79 2.90 -6.32
C LEU A 546 -2.07 3.69 -5.23
N PHE A 547 -1.58 4.87 -5.58
CA PHE A 547 -1.02 5.87 -4.68
C PHE A 547 -1.99 7.05 -4.66
N PHE A 548 -2.46 7.40 -3.48
CA PHE A 548 -3.37 8.52 -3.27
C PHE A 548 -2.58 9.83 -3.13
N ASP A 549 -3.29 10.95 -3.25
CA ASP A 549 -2.75 12.30 -3.10
C ASP A 549 -2.27 12.58 -1.66
N ASN A 550 -2.95 12.04 -0.65
CA ASN A 550 -2.57 12.07 0.77
C ASN A 550 -1.32 11.23 1.11
N GLY A 551 -0.77 10.51 0.12
CA GLY A 551 0.41 9.64 0.25
C GLY A 551 0.10 8.18 0.56
N ASP A 552 -1.16 7.83 0.86
CA ASP A 552 -1.57 6.44 1.10
C ASP A 552 -1.30 5.56 -0.12
N MET A 553 -1.16 4.26 0.13
CA MET A 553 -0.92 3.29 -0.94
C MET A 553 -1.78 2.05 -0.76
N PHE A 554 -2.47 1.65 -1.82
CA PHE A 554 -3.13 0.36 -1.95
C PHE A 554 -2.45 -0.51 -3.02
N ASP A 555 -2.09 -1.74 -2.68
CA ASP A 555 -1.52 -2.76 -3.58
C ASP A 555 -2.42 -3.99 -3.52
N GLY A 556 -3.21 -4.22 -4.57
CA GLY A 556 -4.26 -5.23 -4.53
C GLY A 556 -4.89 -5.51 -5.89
N HIS A 557 -6.10 -6.07 -5.85
CA HIS A 557 -6.87 -6.40 -7.04
C HIS A 557 -8.04 -5.43 -7.23
N PHE A 558 -8.39 -5.19 -8.49
CA PHE A 558 -9.44 -4.28 -8.90
C PHE A 558 -10.41 -4.97 -9.86
N ILE A 559 -11.69 -4.66 -9.74
CA ILE A 559 -12.73 -5.04 -10.68
C ILE A 559 -13.50 -3.77 -11.06
N HIS A 560 -13.37 -3.34 -12.31
CA HIS A 560 -14.06 -2.16 -12.86
C HIS A 560 -13.87 -0.86 -12.05
N GLY A 561 -12.67 -0.61 -11.55
CA GLY A 561 -12.34 0.58 -10.75
C GLY A 561 -12.58 0.43 -9.26
N VAL A 562 -13.01 -0.74 -8.80
CA VAL A 562 -13.32 -1.02 -7.39
C VAL A 562 -12.30 -2.02 -6.85
N ALA A 563 -11.69 -1.71 -5.72
CA ALA A 563 -10.82 -2.63 -5.01
C ALA A 563 -11.63 -3.83 -4.50
N GLU A 564 -11.23 -5.02 -4.94
CA GLU A 564 -11.83 -6.29 -4.58
C GLU A 564 -10.75 -7.36 -4.48
N GLY A 565 -10.84 -8.24 -3.48
CA GLY A 565 -9.92 -9.36 -3.38
C GLY A 565 -10.13 -10.14 -2.10
N SER A 566 -10.09 -11.47 -2.20
CA SER A 566 -10.14 -12.37 -1.02
C SER A 566 -9.13 -13.51 -1.17
N GLY A 567 -8.74 -14.10 -0.04
CA GLY A 567 -7.88 -15.29 -0.01
C GLY A 567 -6.49 -15.00 -0.59
N ASN A 568 -6.16 -15.59 -1.75
CA ASN A 568 -4.87 -15.35 -2.40
C ASN A 568 -4.76 -13.97 -3.09
N LYS A 569 -5.85 -13.20 -3.13
CA LYS A 569 -5.92 -11.87 -3.75
C LYS A 569 -6.00 -10.71 -2.75
N LYS A 570 -5.65 -10.95 -1.48
CA LYS A 570 -5.67 -9.93 -0.42
C LYS A 570 -4.93 -8.65 -0.83
N GLY A 571 -5.51 -7.52 -0.47
CA GLY A 571 -4.96 -6.19 -0.71
C GLY A 571 -4.14 -5.70 0.47
N ILE A 572 -3.08 -4.95 0.19
CA ILE A 572 -2.22 -4.28 1.17
C ILE A 572 -2.51 -2.79 1.11
N TYR A 573 -2.98 -2.21 2.21
CA TYR A 573 -3.15 -0.77 2.35
C TYR A 573 -2.14 -0.23 3.36
N ARG A 574 -1.43 0.85 3.01
CA ARG A 574 -0.49 1.56 3.87
C ARG A 574 -0.98 2.99 4.05
N PHE A 575 -1.21 3.35 5.30
CA PHE A 575 -1.56 4.71 5.68
C PHE A 575 -0.29 5.53 5.80
N TYR A 576 -0.17 6.63 5.07
CA TYR A 576 1.04 7.45 5.03
C TYR A 576 1.23 8.23 6.33
N GLU A 577 0.18 8.93 6.78
CA GLU A 577 0.23 9.79 7.97
C GLU A 577 0.48 8.99 9.26
N SER A 578 -0.28 7.91 9.46
CA SER A 578 -0.14 7.07 10.65
C SER A 578 0.95 6.01 10.55
N GLY A 579 1.41 5.69 9.34
CA GLY A 579 2.29 4.56 9.03
C GLY A 579 1.67 3.17 9.24
N ASN A 580 0.39 3.10 9.61
CA ASN A 580 -0.33 1.85 9.84
C ASN A 580 -0.45 1.04 8.55
N MET A 581 -0.70 -0.26 8.68
CA MET A 581 -0.82 -1.15 7.53
C MET A 581 -1.96 -2.14 7.71
N TYR A 582 -2.74 -2.34 6.67
CA TYR A 582 -3.73 -3.40 6.59
C TYR A 582 -3.37 -4.39 5.49
N ILE A 583 -3.55 -5.68 5.75
CA ILE A 583 -3.41 -6.77 4.78
C ILE A 583 -4.62 -7.69 4.93
N GLY A 584 -5.51 -7.75 3.95
CA GLY A 584 -6.74 -8.53 4.11
C GLY A 584 -7.65 -8.51 2.90
N ASP A 585 -8.87 -8.98 3.10
CA ASP A 585 -9.87 -9.04 2.04
C ASP A 585 -10.51 -7.66 1.83
N TRP A 586 -10.95 -7.41 0.60
CA TRP A 586 -11.55 -6.15 0.16
C TRP A 586 -12.81 -6.44 -0.64
N VAL A 587 -13.87 -5.70 -0.33
CA VAL A 587 -15.14 -5.71 -1.07
C VAL A 587 -15.59 -4.27 -1.21
N ALA A 588 -15.92 -3.84 -2.43
CA ALA A 588 -16.48 -2.52 -2.69
C ALA A 588 -15.63 -1.35 -2.10
N ASN A 589 -14.29 -1.38 -2.29
CA ASN A 589 -13.35 -0.40 -1.72
C ASN A 589 -13.24 -0.37 -0.18
N LYS A 590 -13.86 -1.31 0.53
CA LYS A 590 -13.81 -1.40 1.99
C LYS A 590 -13.08 -2.66 2.45
N ARG A 591 -12.41 -2.57 3.59
CA ARG A 591 -11.85 -3.74 4.27
C ARG A 591 -13.00 -4.66 4.68
N HIS A 592 -12.86 -5.93 4.36
CA HIS A 592 -13.88 -6.94 4.60
C HIS A 592 -13.22 -8.29 4.90
N GLY A 593 -13.98 -9.30 5.31
CA GLY A 593 -13.50 -10.66 5.49
C GLY A 593 -12.31 -10.75 6.44
N ASN A 594 -11.33 -11.59 6.15
CA ASN A 594 -10.22 -11.84 7.08
C ASN A 594 -9.01 -10.94 6.78
N GLY A 595 -8.60 -10.14 7.75
CA GLY A 595 -7.47 -9.23 7.62
C GLY A 595 -6.57 -9.13 8.84
N THR A 596 -5.39 -8.56 8.63
CA THR A 596 -4.46 -8.16 9.66
C THR A 596 -4.23 -6.67 9.57
N TYR A 597 -4.42 -5.96 10.67
CA TYR A 597 -4.13 -4.54 10.82
C TYR A 597 -2.95 -4.37 11.78
N THR A 598 -1.84 -3.80 11.30
CA THR A 598 -0.63 -3.55 12.08
C THR A 598 -0.52 -2.07 12.38
N PHE A 599 -0.37 -1.74 13.66
CA PHE A 599 -0.15 -0.39 14.13
C PHE A 599 1.36 -0.09 14.21
N VAL A 600 1.79 1.12 13.86
CA VAL A 600 3.22 1.52 13.99
C VAL A 600 3.74 1.36 15.43
N GLY A 601 2.86 1.56 16.41
CA GLY A 601 3.17 1.36 17.83
C GLY A 601 3.47 -0.09 18.24
N GLY A 602 3.40 -1.06 17.31
CA GLY A 602 3.73 -2.47 17.55
C GLY A 602 2.53 -3.35 17.90
N SER A 603 1.37 -2.76 18.17
CA SER A 603 0.10 -3.52 18.29
C SER A 603 -0.32 -4.08 16.93
N SER A 604 -1.11 -5.15 16.92
CA SER A 604 -1.73 -5.69 15.71
C SER A 604 -3.06 -6.37 16.02
N TYR A 605 -3.99 -6.29 15.06
CA TYR A 605 -5.24 -7.02 15.06
C TYR A 605 -5.24 -8.02 13.91
N ALA A 606 -5.67 -9.25 14.15
CA ALA A 606 -5.91 -10.25 13.11
C ALA A 606 -7.28 -10.88 13.32
N GLY A 607 -8.18 -10.74 12.35
CA GLY A 607 -9.56 -11.20 12.51
C GLY A 607 -10.48 -10.77 11.37
N SER A 608 -11.77 -10.81 11.65
CA SER A 608 -12.84 -10.50 10.71
C SER A 608 -13.10 -8.98 10.62
N PHE A 609 -13.40 -8.51 9.42
CA PHE A 609 -13.73 -7.13 9.10
C PHE A 609 -15.05 -7.06 8.33
N VAL A 610 -15.87 -6.06 8.66
CA VAL A 610 -17.10 -5.72 7.94
C VAL A 610 -17.12 -4.21 7.75
N ASN A 611 -17.20 -3.76 6.49
CA ASN A 611 -17.29 -2.34 6.14
C ASN A 611 -16.26 -1.46 6.85
N ASP A 612 -14.97 -1.81 6.80
CA ASP A 612 -13.87 -1.11 7.46
C ASP A 612 -13.74 -1.25 8.99
N HIS A 613 -14.70 -1.90 9.65
CA HIS A 613 -14.65 -2.15 11.09
C HIS A 613 -14.21 -3.57 11.40
N ALA A 614 -13.43 -3.75 12.45
CA ALA A 614 -13.17 -5.07 13.02
C ALA A 614 -14.45 -5.56 13.71
N GLU A 615 -14.94 -6.73 13.29
CA GLU A 615 -16.26 -7.24 13.67
C GLU A 615 -16.25 -8.77 13.64
N GLY A 616 -16.87 -9.40 14.64
CA GLY A 616 -16.81 -10.86 14.85
C GLY A 616 -15.49 -11.31 15.47
N GLN A 617 -15.08 -12.54 15.20
CA GLN A 617 -13.93 -13.16 15.86
C GLN A 617 -12.59 -12.56 15.40
N GLY A 618 -11.72 -12.27 16.36
CA GLY A 618 -10.38 -11.75 16.09
C GLY A 618 -9.42 -11.87 17.28
N THR A 619 -8.16 -11.53 17.04
CA THR A 619 -7.11 -11.45 18.06
C THR A 619 -6.41 -10.11 17.98
N MET A 620 -6.44 -9.35 19.07
CA MET A 620 -5.64 -8.14 19.28
C MET A 620 -4.39 -8.48 20.08
N THR A 621 -3.22 -8.20 19.53
CA THR A 621 -1.93 -8.21 20.21
C THR A 621 -1.51 -6.78 20.48
N TYR A 622 -1.30 -6.42 21.74
CA TYR A 622 -0.91 -5.08 22.12
C TYR A 622 0.61 -4.96 22.16
N SER A 623 1.13 -3.75 21.94
CA SER A 623 2.57 -3.45 21.99
C SER A 623 3.23 -3.78 23.33
N ASN A 624 2.45 -3.80 24.42
CA ASN A 624 2.90 -4.21 25.74
C ASN A 624 2.93 -5.74 25.94
N GLY A 625 2.61 -6.54 24.92
CA GLY A 625 2.61 -8.00 24.95
C GLY A 625 1.31 -8.63 25.46
N ASN A 626 0.32 -7.84 25.89
CA ASN A 626 -1.00 -8.37 26.21
C ASN A 626 -1.68 -8.87 24.93
N THR A 627 -2.60 -9.81 25.07
CA THR A 627 -3.41 -10.31 23.95
C THR A 627 -4.87 -10.43 24.35
N TYR A 628 -5.76 -10.22 23.40
CA TYR A 628 -7.18 -10.52 23.52
C TYR A 628 -7.60 -11.34 22.31
N THR A 629 -8.31 -12.44 22.53
CA THR A 629 -8.89 -13.27 21.48
C THR A 629 -10.38 -13.47 21.79
N GLY A 630 -11.27 -13.07 20.89
CA GLY A 630 -12.72 -13.14 21.10
C GLY A 630 -13.50 -12.33 20.09
N ASP A 631 -14.74 -12.01 20.45
CA ASP A 631 -15.64 -11.20 19.61
C ASP A 631 -15.27 -9.71 19.60
N PHE A 632 -15.44 -9.08 18.45
CA PHE A 632 -15.32 -7.65 18.26
C PHE A 632 -16.62 -7.08 17.70
N MET A 633 -16.98 -5.89 18.12
CA MET A 633 -18.08 -5.12 17.55
C MET A 633 -17.63 -3.67 17.42
N HIS A 634 -17.74 -3.10 16.22
CA HIS A 634 -17.26 -1.74 15.91
C HIS A 634 -15.82 -1.46 16.37
N ALA A 635 -14.92 -2.44 16.19
CA ALA A 635 -13.52 -2.40 16.61
C ALA A 635 -13.24 -2.39 18.12
N GLU A 636 -14.25 -2.65 18.96
CA GLU A 636 -14.09 -2.83 20.41
C GLU A 636 -14.25 -4.30 20.80
N LYS A 637 -13.62 -4.72 21.92
CA LYS A 637 -13.82 -6.06 22.50
C LYS A 637 -15.28 -6.19 22.93
N HIS A 638 -15.93 -7.26 22.50
CA HIS A 638 -17.34 -7.51 22.79
C HIS A 638 -17.57 -9.02 23.03
N GLY A 639 -18.78 -9.43 23.38
CA GLY A 639 -19.17 -10.83 23.43
C GLY A 639 -18.28 -11.68 24.35
N GLU A 640 -17.98 -12.91 23.93
CA GLU A 640 -17.10 -13.81 24.68
C GLU A 640 -15.63 -13.62 24.25
N GLY A 641 -14.72 -13.67 25.20
CA GLY A 641 -13.30 -13.56 24.89
C GLY A 641 -12.35 -13.97 26.00
N VAL A 642 -11.09 -14.12 25.60
CA VAL A 642 -9.97 -14.45 26.47
C VAL A 642 -8.96 -13.31 26.40
N TYR A 643 -8.71 -12.66 27.53
CA TYR A 643 -7.67 -11.65 27.67
C TYR A 643 -6.48 -12.24 28.44
N ARG A 644 -5.29 -12.18 27.85
CA ARG A 644 -4.03 -12.62 28.48
C ARG A 644 -3.14 -11.43 28.70
N TRP A 645 -2.74 -11.21 29.94
CA TRP A 645 -1.74 -10.20 30.29
C TRP A 645 -0.33 -10.77 30.12
N ARG A 646 0.64 -9.89 29.88
CA ARG A 646 2.06 -10.25 29.74
C ARG A 646 2.63 -10.93 31.00
N ASP A 647 2.09 -10.60 32.18
CA ASP A 647 2.50 -11.20 33.45
C ASP A 647 2.12 -12.69 33.57
N GLY A 648 1.26 -13.19 32.68
CA GLY A 648 0.74 -14.56 32.69
C GLY A 648 -0.69 -14.68 33.23
N SER A 649 -1.29 -13.60 33.71
CA SER A 649 -2.70 -13.58 34.12
C SER A 649 -3.60 -13.82 32.90
N VAL A 650 -4.72 -14.51 33.08
CA VAL A 650 -5.66 -14.86 32.01
C VAL A 650 -7.08 -14.67 32.51
N TYR A 651 -7.86 -13.85 31.81
CA TYR A 651 -9.31 -13.71 32.00
C TYR A 651 -10.04 -14.36 30.83
N GLN A 652 -11.12 -15.07 31.12
CA GLN A 652 -12.05 -15.64 30.15
C GLN A 652 -13.48 -15.31 30.58
N GLY A 653 -14.24 -14.64 29.73
CA GLY A 653 -15.63 -14.26 30.00
C GLY A 653 -16.13 -13.18 29.06
N HIS A 654 -17.20 -12.48 29.48
CA HIS A 654 -17.88 -11.51 28.65
C HIS A 654 -17.21 -10.12 28.63
N PHE A 655 -17.32 -9.46 27.48
CA PHE A 655 -16.88 -8.08 27.26
C PHE A 655 -18.00 -7.23 26.67
N GLN A 656 -18.07 -5.97 27.11
CA GLN A 656 -18.94 -4.95 26.53
C GLN A 656 -18.18 -3.62 26.48
N HIS A 657 -18.15 -2.97 25.31
CA HIS A 657 -17.41 -1.72 25.07
C HIS A 657 -15.95 -1.76 25.54
N GLY A 658 -15.27 -2.89 25.31
CA GLY A 658 -13.89 -3.06 25.74
C GLY A 658 -13.68 -3.46 27.21
N LEU A 659 -14.72 -3.46 28.04
CA LEU A 659 -14.65 -3.72 29.48
C LEU A 659 -15.12 -5.14 29.81
N MET A 660 -14.51 -5.77 30.81
CA MET A 660 -14.97 -7.05 31.36
C MET A 660 -16.31 -6.85 32.06
N CYS A 661 -17.30 -7.69 31.73
CA CYS A 661 -18.64 -7.64 32.27
C CYS A 661 -19.23 -9.06 32.41
N GLY A 662 -20.44 -9.19 32.95
CA GLY A 662 -21.14 -10.48 33.00
C GLY A 662 -20.42 -11.52 33.87
N PHE A 663 -20.54 -12.80 33.55
CA PHE A 663 -19.76 -13.86 34.22
C PHE A 663 -18.39 -14.03 33.57
N GLY A 664 -17.37 -14.28 34.38
CA GLY A 664 -16.02 -14.54 33.89
C GLY A 664 -15.09 -15.10 34.95
N LYS A 665 -14.02 -15.75 34.49
CA LYS A 665 -12.98 -16.37 35.30
C LYS A 665 -11.63 -15.73 35.00
N ILE A 666 -10.94 -15.26 36.03
CA ILE A 666 -9.55 -14.81 35.96
C ILE A 666 -8.66 -15.75 36.75
N VAL A 667 -7.57 -16.19 36.13
CA VAL A 667 -6.45 -16.88 36.76
C VAL A 667 -5.29 -15.88 36.78
N TYR A 668 -4.88 -15.47 37.97
CA TYR A 668 -3.79 -14.51 38.15
C TYR A 668 -2.44 -15.21 38.00
N ALA A 669 -1.43 -14.49 37.51
CA ALA A 669 -0.05 -14.99 37.43
C ALA A 669 0.51 -15.46 38.79
N THR A 670 -0.01 -14.90 39.89
CA THR A 670 0.33 -15.29 41.26
C THR A 670 -0.23 -16.66 41.68
N GLY A 671 -1.16 -17.23 40.92
CA GLY A 671 -1.85 -18.48 41.22
C GLY A 671 -3.22 -18.30 41.90
N HIS A 672 -3.64 -17.07 42.19
CA HIS A 672 -5.02 -16.80 42.62
C HIS A 672 -6.01 -17.04 41.48
N THR A 673 -7.26 -17.35 41.80
CA THR A 673 -8.34 -17.47 40.82
C THR A 673 -9.58 -16.77 41.32
N TYR A 674 -10.28 -16.05 40.45
CA TYR A 674 -11.64 -15.56 40.71
C TYR A 674 -12.58 -16.02 39.61
N GLU A 675 -13.76 -16.50 39.98
CA GLU A 675 -14.81 -16.95 39.07
C GLU A 675 -16.15 -16.40 39.57
N GLY A 676 -16.76 -15.50 38.79
CA GLY A 676 -17.96 -14.81 39.24
C GLY A 676 -18.39 -13.69 38.29
N GLN A 677 -19.22 -12.80 38.82
CA GLN A 677 -19.72 -11.64 38.09
C GLN A 677 -18.69 -10.50 38.02
N TRP A 678 -18.75 -9.74 36.92
CA TRP A 678 -17.88 -8.62 36.58
C TRP A 678 -18.71 -7.44 36.09
N LYS A 679 -18.25 -6.24 36.41
CA LYS A 679 -18.81 -4.99 35.91
C LYS A 679 -17.68 -3.96 35.76
N ASP A 680 -17.56 -3.37 34.58
CA ASP A 680 -16.60 -2.29 34.28
C ASP A 680 -15.15 -2.61 34.71
N ASN A 681 -14.68 -3.83 34.37
CA ASN A 681 -13.37 -4.37 34.77
C ASN A 681 -13.17 -4.70 36.27
N THR A 682 -14.21 -4.61 37.09
CA THR A 682 -14.13 -4.92 38.53
C THR A 682 -14.98 -6.14 38.90
N LYS A 683 -14.57 -6.91 39.91
CA LYS A 683 -15.39 -7.98 40.49
C LYS A 683 -16.65 -7.36 41.11
N TYR A 684 -17.80 -7.92 40.78
CA TYR A 684 -19.11 -7.41 41.21
C TYR A 684 -20.06 -8.58 41.44
N GLY A 685 -21.10 -8.41 42.26
CA GLY A 685 -22.14 -9.43 42.45
C GLY A 685 -21.59 -10.72 43.07
N LYS A 686 -22.14 -11.88 42.70
CA LYS A 686 -21.70 -13.16 43.29
C LYS A 686 -20.43 -13.68 42.62
N GLY A 687 -19.48 -14.17 43.43
CA GLY A 687 -18.25 -14.77 42.91
C GLY A 687 -17.41 -15.49 43.95
N LYS A 688 -16.65 -16.47 43.46
CA LYS A 688 -15.74 -17.30 44.25
C LYS A 688 -14.29 -16.92 43.96
N PHE A 689 -13.52 -16.62 45.00
CA PHE A 689 -12.10 -16.35 44.95
C PHE A 689 -11.32 -17.45 45.65
N THR A 690 -10.43 -18.12 44.92
CA THR A 690 -9.52 -19.13 45.46
C THR A 690 -8.12 -18.52 45.55
N TYR A 691 -7.58 -18.46 46.77
CA TYR A 691 -6.24 -17.98 47.05
C TYR A 691 -5.20 -19.05 46.72
N ARG A 692 -3.94 -18.63 46.56
CA ARG A 692 -2.83 -19.52 46.15
C ARG A 692 -2.55 -20.58 47.22
N ASN A 693 -2.74 -20.21 48.49
CA ASN A 693 -2.62 -21.12 49.63
C ASN A 693 -3.79 -22.12 49.74
N GLY A 694 -4.81 -22.01 48.89
CA GLY A 694 -5.99 -22.86 48.91
C GLY A 694 -7.18 -22.27 49.67
N ASP A 695 -7.04 -21.12 50.35
CA ASP A 695 -8.17 -20.46 51.01
C ASP A 695 -9.23 -20.08 49.99
N ILE A 696 -10.49 -20.04 50.42
CA ILE A 696 -11.64 -19.79 49.55
C ILE A 696 -12.51 -18.70 50.16
N TYR A 697 -12.89 -17.72 49.35
CA TYR A 697 -14.01 -16.85 49.63
C TYR A 697 -15.10 -17.08 48.57
N ASP A 698 -16.33 -17.33 49.00
CA ASP A 698 -17.49 -17.50 48.14
C ASP A 698 -18.61 -16.57 48.63
N GLY A 699 -18.90 -15.50 47.90
CA GLY A 699 -19.79 -14.46 48.38
C GLY A 699 -20.01 -13.31 47.40
N GLU A 700 -20.50 -12.19 47.93
CA GLU A 700 -20.78 -10.98 47.18
C GLU A 700 -19.55 -10.04 47.05
N TRP A 701 -19.50 -9.32 45.94
CA TRP A 701 -18.42 -8.42 45.56
C TRP A 701 -18.97 -7.08 45.10
N ARG A 702 -18.24 -6.00 45.41
CA ARG A 702 -18.54 -4.66 44.92
C ARG A 702 -17.23 -3.91 44.68
N ALA A 703 -16.97 -3.55 43.42
CA ALA A 703 -15.78 -2.81 43.01
C ALA A 703 -14.48 -3.43 43.56
N ASP A 704 -14.28 -4.72 43.25
CA ASP A 704 -13.13 -5.54 43.67
C ASP A 704 -13.01 -5.90 45.16
N ARG A 705 -13.93 -5.39 46.00
CA ARG A 705 -13.96 -5.65 47.44
C ARG A 705 -15.03 -6.66 47.81
N ARG A 706 -14.74 -7.49 48.81
CA ARG A 706 -15.72 -8.42 49.42
C ARG A 706 -16.80 -7.60 50.13
N HIS A 707 -18.06 -7.89 49.84
CA HIS A 707 -19.21 -7.14 50.35
C HIS A 707 -20.39 -8.09 50.54
N GLY A 708 -21.46 -7.67 51.21
CA GLY A 708 -22.69 -8.46 51.35
C GLY A 708 -22.44 -9.79 52.09
N PHE A 709 -23.29 -10.79 51.84
CA PHE A 709 -23.12 -12.10 52.47
C PHE A 709 -22.02 -12.91 51.79
N GLY A 710 -21.19 -13.61 52.58
CA GLY A 710 -20.19 -14.51 52.04
C GLY A 710 -19.65 -15.51 53.06
N ILE A 711 -19.03 -16.56 52.52
CA ILE A 711 -18.39 -17.65 53.24
C ILE A 711 -16.90 -17.59 52.95
N PHE A 712 -16.08 -17.46 53.99
CA PHE A 712 -14.63 -17.57 53.93
C PHE A 712 -14.21 -18.89 54.60
N ILE A 713 -13.39 -19.68 53.92
CA ILE A 713 -12.83 -20.93 54.42
C ILE A 713 -11.31 -20.84 54.34
N TRP A 714 -10.65 -20.96 55.49
CA TRP A 714 -9.21 -21.06 55.60
C TRP A 714 -8.80 -22.52 55.71
N ASN A 715 -7.75 -22.92 54.99
CA ASN A 715 -7.24 -24.30 54.93
C ASN A 715 -8.35 -25.35 54.70
N PRO A 716 -9.11 -25.29 53.58
CA PRO A 716 -10.19 -26.22 53.33
C PRO A 716 -9.72 -27.67 53.28
N ASN A 717 -10.59 -28.61 53.68
CA ASN A 717 -10.33 -30.06 53.75
C ASN A 717 -9.20 -30.47 54.73
N THR A 718 -8.96 -29.66 55.76
CA THR A 718 -8.02 -30.00 56.86
C THR A 718 -8.75 -30.19 58.18
N PRO A 719 -8.19 -30.94 59.14
CA PRO A 719 -8.78 -31.08 60.49
C PRO A 719 -8.89 -29.75 61.26
N GLN A 720 -8.10 -28.74 60.89
CA GLN A 720 -8.05 -27.41 61.52
C GLN A 720 -8.74 -26.35 60.65
N GLN A 721 -9.75 -26.74 59.87
CA GLN A 721 -10.49 -25.83 59.00
C GLN A 721 -11.14 -24.71 59.82
N GLU A 722 -10.74 -23.48 59.52
CA GLU A 722 -11.32 -22.26 60.08
C GLU A 722 -12.27 -21.65 59.05
N SER A 723 -13.38 -21.07 59.49
CA SER A 723 -14.35 -20.48 58.57
C SER A 723 -15.15 -19.33 59.17
N TYR A 724 -15.61 -18.44 58.29
CA TYR A 724 -16.51 -17.36 58.60
C TYR A 724 -17.66 -17.37 57.60
N GLU A 725 -18.88 -17.29 58.08
CA GLU A 725 -20.09 -17.20 57.28
C GLU A 725 -20.92 -16.02 57.80
N GLY A 726 -21.05 -14.96 57.00
CA GLY A 726 -21.76 -13.76 57.45
C GLY A 726 -21.65 -12.58 56.50
N ILE A 727 -22.07 -11.41 56.99
CA ILE A 727 -22.04 -10.17 56.21
C ILE A 727 -20.63 -9.55 56.25
N LEU A 728 -20.15 -9.07 55.11
CA LEU A 728 -18.96 -8.24 54.99
C LEU A 728 -19.33 -6.85 54.49
N ASP A 729 -18.71 -5.84 55.07
CA ASP A 729 -18.69 -4.50 54.52
C ASP A 729 -17.26 -4.03 54.36
N ASP A 730 -16.94 -3.62 53.13
CA ASP A 730 -15.61 -3.16 52.74
C ASP A 730 -14.47 -4.09 53.20
N GLU A 731 -14.60 -5.38 52.88
CA GLU A 731 -13.67 -6.46 53.26
C GLU A 731 -13.61 -6.84 54.75
N ARG A 732 -14.38 -6.18 55.61
CA ARG A 732 -14.41 -6.45 57.06
C ARG A 732 -15.71 -7.17 57.44
N ARG A 733 -15.61 -8.09 58.40
CA ARG A 733 -16.79 -8.73 59.02
C ARG A 733 -17.68 -7.64 59.62
N HIS A 734 -18.97 -7.66 59.28
CA HIS A 734 -19.94 -6.68 59.74
C HIS A 734 -21.31 -7.34 59.89
N GLY A 735 -22.24 -6.77 60.65
CA GLY A 735 -23.57 -7.36 60.85
C GLY A 735 -23.52 -8.76 61.47
N ARG A 736 -24.49 -9.61 61.16
CA ARG A 736 -24.52 -10.98 61.70
C ARG A 736 -23.57 -11.91 60.96
N GLY A 737 -22.86 -12.74 61.72
CA GLY A 737 -22.04 -13.81 61.17
C GLY A 737 -21.60 -14.85 62.20
N THR A 738 -21.29 -16.03 61.70
CA THR A 738 -20.75 -17.17 62.46
C THR A 738 -19.30 -17.38 62.09
N TYR A 739 -18.43 -17.48 63.08
CA TYR A 739 -17.01 -17.78 62.94
C TYR A 739 -16.69 -19.08 63.65
N ARG A 740 -16.10 -20.03 62.95
CA ARG A 740 -15.62 -21.32 63.47
C ARG A 740 -14.11 -21.30 63.45
N TYR A 741 -13.51 -21.25 64.63
CA TYR A 741 -12.06 -21.20 64.82
C TYR A 741 -11.42 -22.58 64.62
N ALA A 742 -10.13 -22.59 64.31
CA ALA A 742 -9.36 -23.82 64.07
C ALA A 742 -9.26 -24.74 65.31
N ASP A 743 -9.43 -24.19 66.52
CA ASP A 743 -9.42 -24.94 67.79
C ASP A 743 -10.78 -25.60 68.10
N GLY A 744 -11.81 -25.37 67.26
CA GLY A 744 -13.17 -25.85 67.46
C GLY A 744 -14.10 -24.85 68.16
N THR A 745 -13.59 -23.69 68.58
CA THR A 745 -14.39 -22.61 69.14
C THR A 745 -15.35 -22.05 68.08
N ILE A 746 -16.55 -21.64 68.48
CA ILE A 746 -17.56 -21.06 67.58
C ILE A 746 -18.08 -19.76 68.17
N TYR A 747 -18.08 -18.68 67.40
CA TYR A 747 -18.84 -17.47 67.71
C TYR A 747 -19.95 -17.27 66.69
N SER A 748 -21.17 -16.98 67.13
CA SER A 748 -22.29 -16.60 66.26
C SER A 748 -22.97 -15.38 66.84
N GLY A 749 -22.90 -14.25 66.14
CA GLY A 749 -23.41 -12.99 66.68
C GLY A 749 -23.12 -11.78 65.80
N ASP A 750 -23.21 -10.62 66.42
CA ASP A 750 -23.00 -9.33 65.78
C ASP A 750 -21.49 -9.01 65.63
N TRP A 751 -21.15 -8.38 64.51
CA TRP A 751 -19.82 -7.94 64.13
C TRP A 751 -19.85 -6.47 63.71
N ILE A 752 -18.88 -5.69 64.17
CA ILE A 752 -18.69 -4.30 63.71
C ILE A 752 -17.23 -4.10 63.33
N TYR A 753 -16.99 -3.85 62.04
CA TYR A 753 -15.67 -3.60 61.44
C TYR A 753 -14.60 -4.62 61.84
N GLY A 754 -14.96 -5.90 61.83
CA GLY A 754 -14.05 -6.99 62.12
C GLY A 754 -13.98 -7.41 63.58
N LYS A 755 -14.63 -6.69 64.51
CA LYS A 755 -14.65 -7.01 65.95
C LYS A 755 -16.00 -7.59 66.36
N ARG A 756 -15.98 -8.50 67.34
CA ARG A 756 -17.20 -8.99 68.01
C ARG A 756 -17.74 -7.88 68.90
N GLU A 757 -18.97 -7.48 68.64
CA GLU A 757 -19.64 -6.33 69.27
C GLU A 757 -21.13 -6.61 69.24
N GLY A 758 -21.92 -6.21 70.25
CA GLY A 758 -23.35 -6.47 70.27
C GLY A 758 -23.70 -7.83 70.88
N ILE A 759 -24.73 -8.51 70.40
CA ILE A 759 -25.21 -9.77 71.01
C ILE A 759 -24.63 -10.97 70.24
N GLY A 760 -24.15 -11.98 70.98
CA GLY A 760 -23.62 -13.19 70.37
C GLY A 760 -23.58 -14.38 71.31
N THR A 761 -23.39 -15.56 70.71
CA THR A 761 -23.10 -16.82 71.39
C THR A 761 -21.66 -17.23 71.10
N PHE A 762 -20.91 -17.59 72.11
CA PHE A 762 -19.53 -18.06 72.02
C PHE A 762 -19.43 -19.43 72.69
N THR A 763 -19.08 -20.46 71.94
CA THR A 763 -19.01 -21.86 72.38
C THR A 763 -17.58 -22.36 72.29
N TRP A 764 -17.04 -22.87 73.39
CA TRP A 764 -15.69 -23.43 73.46
C TRP A 764 -15.68 -24.92 73.10
N PRO A 765 -14.51 -25.49 72.73
CA PRO A 765 -14.39 -26.90 72.33
C PRO A 765 -14.74 -27.87 73.47
N ASN A 766 -14.59 -27.45 74.72
CA ASN A 766 -14.97 -28.22 75.91
C ASN A 766 -16.50 -28.27 76.14
N GLY A 767 -17.29 -27.58 75.32
CA GLY A 767 -18.74 -27.46 75.45
C GLY A 767 -19.21 -26.28 76.30
N ASP A 768 -18.32 -25.54 76.97
CA ASP A 768 -18.68 -24.32 77.66
C ASP A 768 -19.29 -23.34 76.64
N SER A 769 -20.23 -22.49 77.07
CA SER A 769 -20.79 -21.49 76.18
C SER A 769 -21.20 -20.21 76.91
N TYR A 770 -21.12 -19.09 76.22
CA TYR A 770 -21.58 -17.79 76.67
C TYR A 770 -22.56 -17.24 75.65
N ASN A 771 -23.72 -16.79 76.10
CA ASN A 771 -24.72 -16.11 75.29
C ASN A 771 -25.03 -14.76 75.94
N GLY A 772 -24.64 -13.66 75.30
CA GLY A 772 -24.80 -12.34 75.87
C GLY A 772 -24.16 -11.24 75.05
N GLN A 773 -23.95 -10.09 75.69
CA GLN A 773 -23.36 -8.93 75.05
C GLN A 773 -21.82 -9.03 74.94
N PHE A 774 -21.28 -8.43 73.90
CA PHE A 774 -19.85 -8.30 73.60
C PHE A 774 -19.52 -6.83 73.34
N ALA A 775 -18.39 -6.39 73.88
CA ALA A 775 -17.79 -5.09 73.57
C ALA A 775 -16.28 -5.24 73.42
N HIS A 776 -15.71 -4.68 72.36
CA HIS A 776 -14.27 -4.77 72.08
C HIS A 776 -13.73 -6.20 72.13
N GLU A 777 -14.45 -7.14 71.52
CA GLU A 777 -14.11 -8.57 71.46
C GLU A 777 -14.20 -9.33 72.80
N MET A 778 -14.69 -8.70 73.87
CA MET A 778 -14.78 -9.28 75.20
C MET A 778 -16.24 -9.40 75.64
N GLN A 779 -16.53 -10.39 76.48
CA GLN A 779 -17.83 -10.51 77.14
C GLN A 779 -18.06 -9.26 78.00
N HIS A 780 -19.20 -8.62 77.81
CA HIS A 780 -19.55 -7.37 78.45
C HIS A 780 -21.05 -7.29 78.67
N GLY A 781 -21.53 -6.40 79.54
CA GLY A 781 -22.95 -6.20 79.77
C GLY A 781 -23.62 -7.44 80.35
N PHE A 782 -24.88 -7.72 79.98
CA PHE A 782 -25.60 -8.88 80.52
C PHE A 782 -25.42 -10.12 79.65
N GLY A 783 -25.18 -11.29 80.28
CA GLY A 783 -25.00 -12.55 79.57
C GLY A 783 -25.11 -13.80 80.45
N SER A 784 -25.35 -14.93 79.80
CA SER A 784 -25.46 -16.26 80.38
C SER A 784 -24.28 -17.15 79.99
N PHE A 785 -23.54 -17.69 80.96
CA PHE A 785 -22.45 -18.65 80.77
C PHE A 785 -22.86 -20.04 81.28
N PHE A 786 -22.71 -21.06 80.44
CA PHE A 786 -22.89 -22.46 80.76
C PHE A 786 -21.54 -23.17 80.82
N CYS A 787 -21.26 -23.85 81.93
CA CYS A 787 -20.09 -24.70 82.09
C CYS A 787 -20.47 -26.16 81.79
N ALA A 788 -19.95 -26.73 80.71
CA ALA A 788 -20.31 -28.09 80.29
C ALA A 788 -19.78 -29.18 81.23
N SER A 789 -18.59 -28.97 81.82
CA SER A 789 -17.97 -29.95 82.71
C SER A 789 -18.75 -30.16 84.01
N THR A 790 -19.42 -29.12 84.51
CA THR A 790 -20.15 -29.14 85.78
C THR A 790 -21.66 -29.11 85.58
N GLY A 791 -22.15 -28.57 84.47
CA GLY A 791 -23.56 -28.23 84.25
C GLY A 791 -24.00 -26.91 84.91
N ASP A 792 -23.04 -26.12 85.44
CA ASP A 792 -23.33 -24.86 86.11
C ASP A 792 -23.70 -23.75 85.10
N ILE A 793 -24.68 -22.92 85.45
CA ILE A 793 -25.12 -21.78 84.64
C ILE A 793 -24.96 -20.48 85.45
N TYR A 794 -24.28 -19.48 84.91
CA TYR A 794 -24.24 -18.12 85.44
C TYR A 794 -25.01 -17.17 84.52
N GLU A 795 -25.95 -16.40 85.04
CA GLU A 795 -26.67 -15.33 84.35
C GLU A 795 -26.41 -14.02 85.09
N GLY A 796 -25.83 -13.01 84.45
CA GLY A 796 -25.54 -11.75 85.14
C GLY A 796 -24.72 -10.76 84.32
N GLU A 797 -24.22 -9.75 85.00
CA GLU A 797 -23.36 -8.72 84.43
C GLU A 797 -21.90 -9.20 84.23
N TRP A 798 -21.27 -8.66 83.20
CA TRP A 798 -19.91 -8.95 82.73
C TRP A 798 -19.19 -7.65 82.36
N VAL A 799 -17.91 -7.55 82.70
CA VAL A 799 -17.02 -6.47 82.27
C VAL A 799 -15.69 -7.08 81.84
N MET A 800 -15.35 -6.98 80.54
CA MET A 800 -14.08 -7.44 79.98
C MET A 800 -13.75 -8.90 80.34
N ASN A 801 -14.69 -9.82 80.07
CA ASN A 801 -14.62 -11.25 80.39
C ASN A 801 -14.66 -11.62 81.89
N VAL A 802 -14.90 -10.65 82.78
CA VAL A 802 -14.99 -10.88 84.23
C VAL A 802 -16.44 -10.71 84.68
N ARG A 803 -16.95 -11.66 85.48
CA ARG A 803 -18.26 -11.51 86.15
C ARG A 803 -18.18 -10.37 87.16
N GLU A 804 -19.04 -9.38 87.00
CA GLU A 804 -19.05 -8.14 87.78
C GLU A 804 -20.51 -7.76 88.02
N GLY A 805 -20.82 -7.00 89.07
CA GLY A 805 -22.19 -6.52 89.30
C GLY A 805 -23.15 -7.62 89.72
N TYR A 806 -24.44 -7.49 89.42
CA TYR A 806 -25.46 -8.45 89.87
C TYR A 806 -25.52 -9.69 88.97
N GLY A 807 -25.60 -10.88 89.59
CA GLY A 807 -25.70 -12.13 88.85
C GLY A 807 -26.26 -13.29 89.67
N LYS A 808 -26.55 -14.38 88.97
CA LYS A 808 -27.17 -15.60 89.46
C LYS A 808 -26.40 -16.80 88.93
N ILE A 809 -25.85 -17.63 89.81
CA ILE A 809 -25.24 -18.92 89.44
C ILE A 809 -26.11 -20.07 89.93
N VAL A 810 -26.47 -20.99 89.04
CA VAL A 810 -27.19 -22.24 89.31
C VAL A 810 -26.19 -23.37 89.11
N HIS A 811 -25.87 -24.08 90.17
CA HIS A 811 -25.01 -25.25 90.09
C HIS A 811 -25.82 -26.49 89.72
N ALA A 812 -25.22 -27.45 89.01
CA ALA A 812 -25.90 -28.70 88.67
C ALA A 812 -26.33 -29.53 89.90
N SER A 813 -25.69 -29.32 91.04
CA SER A 813 -26.11 -29.88 92.34
C SER A 813 -27.47 -29.38 92.86
N GLY A 814 -28.09 -28.40 92.18
CA GLY A 814 -29.33 -27.74 92.63
C GLY A 814 -29.10 -26.54 93.56
N LYS A 815 -27.84 -26.28 93.96
CA LYS A 815 -27.45 -25.09 94.72
C LYS A 815 -27.48 -23.87 93.80
N ARG A 816 -28.05 -22.74 94.24
CA ARG A 816 -28.12 -21.49 93.48
C ARG A 816 -27.68 -20.31 94.32
N PHE A 817 -26.82 -19.45 93.80
CA PHE A 817 -26.53 -18.15 94.38
C PHE A 817 -27.07 -17.02 93.51
N GLU A 818 -27.55 -15.95 94.13
CA GLU A 818 -28.05 -14.74 93.48
C GLU A 818 -27.64 -13.52 94.31
N GLY A 819 -26.86 -12.61 93.72
CA GLY A 819 -26.26 -11.48 94.42
C GLY A 819 -25.15 -10.81 93.62
N THR A 820 -24.36 -9.95 94.27
CA THR A 820 -23.27 -9.23 93.61
C THR A 820 -22.00 -10.07 93.42
N PHE A 821 -21.26 -9.76 92.35
CA PHE A 821 -19.97 -10.31 91.99
C PHE A 821 -18.97 -9.17 91.78
N HIS A 822 -17.72 -9.40 92.18
CA HIS A 822 -16.61 -8.49 91.95
C HIS A 822 -15.34 -9.31 91.66
N GLU A 823 -14.62 -8.97 90.58
CA GLU A 823 -13.45 -9.73 90.11
C GLU A 823 -13.76 -11.23 89.93
N GLY A 824 -14.97 -11.55 89.43
CA GLY A 824 -15.37 -12.93 89.20
C GLY A 824 -15.78 -13.71 90.44
N ARG A 825 -15.76 -13.12 91.64
CA ARG A 825 -16.07 -13.79 92.92
C ARG A 825 -17.32 -13.21 93.57
N ARG A 826 -18.04 -14.02 94.35
CA ARG A 826 -19.22 -13.53 95.10
C ARG A 826 -18.78 -12.45 96.08
N HIS A 827 -19.44 -11.31 96.04
CA HIS A 827 -19.11 -10.12 96.82
C HIS A 827 -20.38 -9.33 97.18
N GLY A 828 -20.36 -8.54 98.27
CA GLY A 828 -21.53 -7.75 98.68
C GLY A 828 -22.72 -8.61 99.11
N VAL A 829 -23.94 -8.10 98.93
CA VAL A 829 -25.16 -8.77 99.40
C VAL A 829 -25.56 -9.89 98.44
N GLY A 830 -25.91 -11.07 98.97
CA GLY A 830 -26.37 -12.19 98.14
C GLY A 830 -27.06 -13.31 98.91
N THR A 831 -27.86 -14.08 98.18
CA THR A 831 -28.64 -15.21 98.69
C THR A 831 -28.16 -16.52 98.07
N MET A 832 -27.76 -17.47 98.90
CA MET A 832 -27.45 -18.85 98.53
C MET A 832 -28.62 -19.78 98.87
N THR A 833 -29.24 -20.40 97.88
CA THR A 833 -30.21 -21.49 98.02
C THR A 833 -29.49 -22.83 97.85
N TYR A 834 -29.73 -23.78 98.73
CA TYR A 834 -29.16 -25.12 98.71
C TYR A 834 -30.15 -26.12 98.10
N SER A 835 -29.65 -27.30 97.70
CA SER A 835 -30.43 -28.34 97.03
C SER A 835 -31.64 -28.83 97.83
N ASN A 836 -31.58 -28.76 99.15
CA ASN A 836 -32.67 -29.09 100.08
C ASN A 836 -33.68 -27.94 100.30
N GLY A 837 -33.59 -26.85 99.53
CA GLY A 837 -34.46 -25.68 99.66
C GLY A 837 -34.04 -24.67 100.73
N ASN A 838 -33.02 -24.98 101.55
CA ASN A 838 -32.50 -24.04 102.55
C ASN A 838 -31.90 -22.80 101.87
N ARG A 839 -32.04 -21.63 102.49
CA ARG A 839 -31.49 -20.36 101.98
C ARG A 839 -30.59 -19.68 102.99
N TYR A 840 -29.52 -19.05 102.55
CA TYR A 840 -28.68 -18.15 103.33
C TYR A 840 -28.64 -16.79 102.64
N HIS A 841 -29.07 -15.75 103.32
CA HIS A 841 -28.99 -14.37 102.87
C HIS A 841 -27.99 -13.60 103.73
N GLY A 842 -26.96 -13.00 103.13
CA GLY A 842 -25.90 -12.31 103.88
C GLY A 842 -24.90 -11.57 103.00
N ILE A 843 -23.84 -11.05 103.63
CA ILE A 843 -22.74 -10.35 102.96
C ILE A 843 -21.64 -11.35 102.60
N TRP A 844 -21.06 -11.18 101.42
CA TRP A 844 -20.00 -12.01 100.87
C TRP A 844 -18.78 -11.15 100.57
N ASN A 845 -17.59 -11.70 100.81
CA ASN A 845 -16.33 -11.08 100.40
C ASN A 845 -15.42 -12.17 99.83
N ARG A 846 -15.14 -12.09 98.52
CA ARG A 846 -14.26 -13.04 97.81
C ARG A 846 -14.68 -14.49 98.08
N ASP A 847 -15.95 -14.80 97.81
CA ASP A 847 -16.57 -16.13 97.99
C ASP A 847 -16.80 -16.61 99.43
N LEU A 848 -16.27 -15.89 100.42
CA LEU A 848 -16.46 -16.18 101.84
C LEU A 848 -17.67 -15.39 102.38
N LYS A 849 -18.45 -16.04 103.25
CA LYS A 849 -19.52 -15.38 104.00
C LYS A 849 -18.88 -14.47 105.05
N GLN A 850 -19.34 -13.24 105.17
CA GLN A 850 -18.83 -12.24 106.11
C GLN A 850 -19.95 -11.77 107.05
N GLY A 851 -19.63 -11.64 108.33
CA GLY A 851 -20.54 -11.14 109.36
C GLY A 851 -21.77 -12.01 109.59
N GLY A 852 -22.82 -11.39 110.14
CA GLY A 852 -24.09 -12.04 110.43
C GLY A 852 -24.99 -12.18 109.19
N GLY A 853 -25.62 -13.34 109.00
CA GLY A 853 -26.56 -13.60 107.91
C GLY A 853 -27.81 -14.36 108.36
N ARG A 854 -28.85 -14.37 107.52
CA ARG A 854 -30.12 -15.06 107.78
C ARG A 854 -30.16 -16.40 107.06
N TYR A 855 -30.19 -17.49 107.81
CA TYR A 855 -30.54 -18.81 107.29
C TYR A 855 -32.06 -19.03 107.37
N VAL A 856 -32.62 -19.61 106.32
CA VAL A 856 -34.01 -20.07 106.25
C VAL A 856 -33.95 -21.55 105.94
N LEU A 857 -34.34 -22.40 106.89
CA LEU A 857 -34.37 -23.85 106.70
C LEU A 857 -35.75 -24.27 106.17
N HIS A 858 -35.76 -25.09 105.12
CA HIS A 858 -36.94 -25.73 104.58
C HIS A 858 -37.10 -27.10 105.24
N VAL A 859 -38.17 -27.30 105.99
CA VAL A 859 -38.55 -28.63 106.52
C VAL A 859 -39.44 -29.27 105.45
N GLY A 860 -39.14 -30.51 105.04
CA GLY A 860 -39.88 -31.20 103.97
C GLY A 860 -41.33 -31.51 104.36
N ASP A 861 -42.20 -31.64 103.36
CA ASP A 861 -43.60 -32.05 103.55
C ASP A 861 -43.65 -33.50 104.08
N SER A 862 -44.17 -33.69 105.29
CA SER A 862 -44.58 -35.00 105.78
C SER A 862 -45.91 -35.37 105.15
N ASN A 863 -45.90 -36.32 104.21
CA ASN A 863 -47.11 -37.02 103.78
C ASN A 863 -47.64 -37.84 104.96
N ASP A 864 -48.60 -37.28 105.70
CA ASP A 864 -49.54 -38.09 106.47
C ASP A 864 -50.86 -38.16 105.70
N THR A 865 -51.14 -39.36 105.20
CA THR A 865 -52.44 -39.72 104.64
C THR A 865 -53.47 -39.75 105.76
N ASN A 866 -54.30 -38.71 105.88
CA ASN A 866 -55.71 -38.84 106.27
C ASN A 866 -56.50 -37.55 105.99
N GLY A 867 -57.39 -37.65 105.01
CA GLY A 867 -58.64 -36.91 104.82
C GLY A 867 -58.74 -35.44 105.24
N GLY A 868 -58.74 -34.55 104.24
CA GLY A 868 -59.63 -33.38 104.21
C GLY A 868 -59.01 -32.02 104.56
N GLN A 869 -59.01 -31.13 103.56
CA GLN A 869 -58.69 -29.69 103.58
C GLN A 869 -57.19 -29.31 103.56
N GLU A 870 -56.66 -29.17 102.34
CA GLU A 870 -55.35 -28.59 102.05
C GLU A 870 -55.28 -27.10 102.46
N ARG A 871 -54.64 -26.82 103.60
CA ARG A 871 -53.92 -25.57 103.84
C ARG A 871 -52.42 -25.88 103.85
N ASN A 872 -51.75 -25.68 102.71
CA ASN A 872 -50.29 -25.73 102.63
C ASN A 872 -49.67 -24.51 103.34
N GLN A 873 -49.56 -24.55 104.67
CA GLN A 873 -48.68 -23.65 105.42
C GLN A 873 -47.25 -24.21 105.37
N LYS A 874 -46.43 -23.70 104.45
CA LYS A 874 -44.97 -23.96 104.44
C LYS A 874 -44.36 -23.42 105.73
N GLN A 875 -43.97 -24.29 106.65
CA GLN A 875 -43.21 -23.91 107.85
C GLN A 875 -41.73 -23.69 107.48
N SER A 876 -41.24 -22.46 107.60
CA SER A 876 -39.83 -22.11 107.40
C SER A 876 -39.21 -21.64 108.72
N LEU A 877 -38.10 -22.24 109.15
CA LEU A 877 -37.38 -21.83 110.36
C LEU A 877 -36.34 -20.75 110.01
N ASN A 878 -36.46 -19.57 110.63
CA ASN A 878 -35.56 -18.44 110.42
C ASN A 878 -34.48 -18.40 111.50
N ILE A 879 -33.22 -18.65 111.13
CA ILE A 879 -32.07 -18.61 112.03
C ILE A 879 -31.20 -17.41 111.65
N ARG A 880 -31.00 -16.47 112.58
CA ARG A 880 -29.96 -15.45 112.45
C ARG A 880 -28.64 -16.04 112.93
N VAL A 881 -27.66 -16.11 112.06
CA VAL A 881 -26.31 -16.59 112.37
C VAL A 881 -25.44 -15.35 112.48
N PHE A 882 -24.82 -15.13 113.64
CA PHE A 882 -23.84 -14.06 113.86
C PHE A 882 -22.44 -14.68 113.74
N GLY A 883 -21.64 -14.21 112.79
CA GLY A 883 -20.23 -14.61 112.63
C GLY A 883 -19.30 -13.49 113.10
N CYS A 884 -18.10 -13.87 113.56
CA CYS A 884 -17.00 -12.96 113.90
C CYS A 884 -16.53 -12.13 112.69
#